data_AF-A0A3R6URE0-F1
#
_entry.id   AF-A0A3R6URE0-F1
#
_cell.length_a   1.000
_cell.length_b   1.000
_cell.length_c   1.000
_cell.angle_alpha   90.00
_cell.angle_beta   90.00
_cell.angle_gamma   90.00
#
_symmetry.space_group_name_H-M   'P 1'
#
loop_
_entity.id
_entity.type
_entity.pdbx_description
1 polymer ?
#
loop_
_entity_poly.entity_id
_entity_poly.type
_entity_poly.pdbx_seq_one_letter_code
_entity_poly.pdbx_strand_id
1 'polypeptide(L)'
;MRLRKQISLFLSFAISITSMNVTTLSNSISGMTKKAKAADIVLASSPEPTSNASAAAMDADMRVIFTTDIHGQVVNYDYQSAKEVNRGLNKAYTLVKKARNEVGTGNYLTFDLGDSVYDFTTDYIYNHEPEALQPVYNAMTMIGYDAITLGNHDFDYGYDYLVSQLETSGLEQSCVLSNVYSAADNKSIFGVENKIIEKNITNDEGQVMTVKIGILGETVPSLSSKTEKYKGKLVTEDILENAKKQAAALKKKGADIVIALAHSGFGTDNPKKKAGDMAYMLTTVSDIDLVLAGHEHIDFPTGSSSDAHYSLPNVDLKTGLVNGKRLIMVQDSCRGIGVVDLNLKRDETGKIVVSDSKYEIRKTKKDTSCDEAITGTMSKWDSVLKTYCNTEIGTIASGDRWNNYSALLESNEIIQIVHEAQLDYAARFVEANKSKYGSWPIVSLARYTKYGGESGGDYADISGKLMEGNLDTIANYHRYVYIYSMTGKQLKEWLEWAASIYQTTGTSKDTKWNNIILSDYINKTGGNSLVQEPYLGDWSEFFQCSGIEYTIDPSAAPRYDVNGSYLNDTNRITSMTYNGNPISDDQNIVLVTDKITPHMQCDANAGVNDNILQSSHDNLQDVIEEYLKEKAQISDLKLNISQNWQLNLPDDYKFLMESGKSGESLLLAKNWCKGVYDTMGYFNYYNCNTGVQNRQDDMIPSVVVSETSKADTKSSVPVRVVANAKSGITVKKYVKGDYDKDSEVWNLTPASGGAITMDSDTFSVSENGVYSVYVESGNGKSVIEKVAITNIYPTSLIAPVVGTVTNIDDEVTGTAYPNLTVNVKIGSKVYKASVNVKGKFTVKIPVQNAGKKITVYVSDKSGDKSKSTSVTVKRNGPNSPKITSVKNNGYEIKGNTNDSNVKVYAVIGKNVYVSKAIGSSYYKKCNGYDKKLKIKKVNVVIKSNGDYTIAIPNQYSGTNVSVYSVDKLSRVSHVRNKKVSKSAPNKPTIYTVSSSDRYVFGKVPDSGKCTVILKRGKKSYKAKADADGYYRITSPRLHAKETITIYAQDKVKGKVRTGVSKSKTVSSAYDVYKKHRNTNLHIGKVTNKSTYVTGRWAKGKATVYVFVDGIVYVRKTGSNGKFKFKLKKRVAVGTGIYATIRKGHGKSIKAMRKWKVVLGKPSTPNIYGRLTTRTTKIIVLTREKCPRVVLRIGKHRYTRRKNSGYSKRMHRYRYIFKIRRYPYRTHLRAFATNSAGTSQSKLRIIR
;
A
#
# COMPACT_ATOMS: atom_id res chain seq x y z
N MET A 1 37.02 -31.42 8.36
CA MET A 1 37.33 -32.21 9.58
C MET A 1 38.43 -31.48 10.35
N ARG A 2 38.29 -31.28 11.67
CA ARG A 2 39.06 -30.32 12.50
C ARG A 2 38.81 -28.86 12.05
N LEU A 3 38.86 -27.83 12.92
CA LEU A 3 39.36 -27.75 14.29
C LEU A 3 38.34 -27.04 15.22
N ARG A 4 37.95 -27.68 16.34
CA ARG A 4 37.28 -27.05 17.50
C ARG A 4 38.28 -26.99 18.66
N LYS A 5 38.48 -25.81 19.29
CA LYS A 5 38.90 -25.54 20.70
C LYS A 5 39.73 -24.23 20.79
N GLN A 6 39.66 -23.60 21.98
CA GLN A 6 40.23 -22.32 22.47
C GLN A 6 39.22 -21.17 22.52
N ILE A 7 39.05 -20.39 23.60
CA ILE A 7 39.62 -20.40 24.99
C ILE A 7 38.51 -19.89 25.96
N SER A 8 38.64 -20.08 27.29
CA SER A 8 37.66 -19.56 28.28
C SER A 8 38.28 -19.24 29.66
N LEU A 9 37.82 -18.16 30.31
CA LEU A 9 38.11 -17.67 31.69
C LEU A 9 39.58 -17.23 31.96
N PHE A 10 39.96 -16.41 32.95
CA PHE A 10 39.30 -15.57 34.01
C PHE A 10 39.82 -14.08 33.87
N LEU A 11 39.73 -13.05 34.75
CA LEU A 11 39.24 -12.74 36.12
C LEU A 11 38.47 -11.37 36.07
N SER A 12 37.67 -10.85 37.02
CA SER A 12 37.25 -11.22 38.39
C SER A 12 38.04 -10.62 39.60
N PHE A 13 37.70 -9.40 40.07
CA PHE A 13 37.68 -8.92 41.49
C PHE A 13 36.97 -7.53 41.54
N ALA A 14 35.84 -7.31 42.25
CA ALA A 14 35.66 -7.01 43.68
C ALA A 14 35.87 -5.50 44.03
N ILE A 15 35.23 -4.87 45.04
CA ILE A 15 34.35 -5.35 46.12
C ILE A 15 33.28 -4.30 46.57
N SER A 16 32.56 -4.62 47.67
CA SER A 16 31.44 -4.00 48.42
C SER A 16 31.58 -2.54 48.92
N ILE A 17 30.59 -1.88 49.57
CA ILE A 17 29.35 -2.29 50.31
C ILE A 17 28.19 -1.26 50.03
N THR A 18 26.99 -1.19 50.66
CA THR A 18 26.45 -1.64 51.97
C THR A 18 24.91 -1.91 51.95
N SER A 19 24.39 -2.32 53.11
CA SER A 19 23.01 -2.58 53.59
C SER A 19 22.02 -1.38 53.63
N MET A 20 20.69 -1.51 53.85
CA MET A 20 19.86 -2.52 54.56
C MET A 20 18.42 -2.68 53.99
N ASN A 21 17.82 -3.87 54.22
CA ASN A 21 16.38 -4.20 54.38
C ASN A 21 15.40 -3.95 53.18
N VAL A 22 14.28 -4.67 53.00
CA VAL A 22 13.55 -5.65 53.87
C VAL A 22 13.50 -7.05 53.22
N THR A 23 13.25 -8.08 54.04
CA THR A 23 13.37 -9.52 53.75
C THR A 23 12.22 -10.16 52.95
N THR A 24 12.56 -11.27 52.29
CA THR A 24 11.68 -12.45 52.16
C THR A 24 12.43 -13.65 52.75
N LEU A 25 11.72 -14.56 53.44
CA LEU A 25 11.90 -16.03 53.36
C LEU A 25 10.98 -16.77 54.36
N SER A 26 10.92 -18.08 54.18
CA SER A 26 10.10 -19.06 54.91
C SER A 26 10.51 -19.27 56.38
N ASN A 27 9.60 -19.83 57.19
CA ASN A 27 9.79 -21.20 57.70
C ASN A 27 8.54 -21.79 58.38
N SER A 28 8.68 -23.05 58.78
CA SER A 28 7.65 -24.06 58.95
C SER A 28 7.38 -24.49 60.41
N ILE A 29 6.32 -25.29 60.58
CA ILE A 29 6.14 -26.37 61.60
C ILE A 29 5.46 -26.04 62.97
N SER A 30 4.55 -26.96 63.30
CA SER A 30 4.02 -27.38 64.62
C SER A 30 2.93 -26.57 65.35
N GLY A 31 1.81 -27.27 65.56
CA GLY A 31 0.88 -27.11 66.68
C GLY A 31 0.22 -28.47 66.93
N MET A 32 0.39 -29.04 68.13
CA MET A 32 -0.15 -30.36 68.53
C MET A 32 -1.65 -30.20 68.95
N THR A 33 -2.53 -31.21 69.10
CA THR A 33 -2.35 -32.64 69.45
C THR A 33 -3.64 -33.46 69.21
N LYS A 34 -3.59 -34.78 69.46
CA LYS A 34 -4.69 -35.71 69.89
C LYS A 34 -5.65 -36.35 68.86
N LYS A 35 -5.20 -37.53 68.42
CA LYS A 35 -5.90 -38.81 68.15
C LYS A 35 -7.37 -39.03 68.63
N ALA A 36 -8.13 -39.70 67.74
CA ALA A 36 -8.87 -40.99 67.91
C ALA A 36 -10.37 -41.07 68.32
N LYS A 37 -11.13 -41.70 67.38
CA LYS A 37 -12.16 -42.77 67.49
C LYS A 37 -13.15 -42.84 68.68
N ALA A 38 -14.44 -42.71 68.34
CA ALA A 38 -15.55 -43.67 68.57
C ALA A 38 -16.58 -43.46 67.41
N ALA A 39 -17.37 -44.40 66.86
CA ALA A 39 -18.07 -45.59 67.36
C ALA A 39 -19.24 -45.23 68.31
N ASP A 40 -20.52 -45.51 68.05
CA ASP A 40 -21.20 -46.19 66.92
C ASP A 40 -22.41 -45.33 66.42
N ILE A 41 -23.26 -45.75 65.46
CA ILE A 41 -24.42 -46.64 65.66
C ILE A 41 -24.89 -47.23 64.30
N VAL A 42 -25.52 -48.41 64.37
CA VAL A 42 -25.96 -49.28 63.26
C VAL A 42 -27.35 -48.90 62.70
N LEU A 43 -27.60 -49.13 61.40
CA LEU A 43 -28.78 -49.82 60.85
C LEU A 43 -28.69 -50.02 59.31
N ALA A 44 -29.53 -50.89 58.74
CA ALA A 44 -29.30 -51.49 57.42
C ALA A 44 -30.53 -51.46 56.46
N SER A 45 -30.23 -51.75 55.18
CA SER A 45 -31.10 -52.24 54.10
C SER A 45 -32.33 -51.41 53.64
N SER A 46 -32.16 -50.80 52.45
CA SER A 46 -33.13 -50.76 51.33
C SER A 46 -34.44 -49.95 51.47
N PRO A 47 -35.14 -49.58 50.37
CA PRO A 47 -34.81 -49.74 48.94
C PRO A 47 -34.58 -48.40 48.20
N GLU A 48 -34.54 -48.42 46.86
CA GLU A 48 -34.59 -47.21 46.02
C GLU A 48 -35.90 -46.41 46.19
N PRO A 49 -35.85 -45.10 45.88
CA PRO A 49 -36.79 -44.62 44.86
C PRO A 49 -36.12 -43.82 43.73
N THR A 50 -36.69 -43.95 42.55
CA THR A 50 -36.32 -43.26 41.31
C THR A 50 -36.33 -41.73 41.42
N SER A 51 -35.32 -41.06 40.83
CA SER A 51 -35.58 -39.81 40.09
C SER A 51 -34.57 -39.64 38.96
N ASN A 52 -35.05 -39.72 37.72
CA ASN A 52 -34.31 -39.21 36.56
C ASN A 52 -34.37 -37.69 36.59
N ALA A 53 -33.34 -37.05 37.15
CA ALA A 53 -33.09 -35.63 36.95
C ALA A 53 -32.66 -35.42 35.48
N SER A 54 -33.64 -35.31 34.59
CA SER A 54 -33.42 -34.93 33.20
C SER A 54 -32.55 -33.67 33.16
N ALA A 55 -31.39 -33.77 32.50
CA ALA A 55 -30.53 -32.61 32.28
C ALA A 55 -31.30 -31.63 31.38
N ALA A 56 -31.77 -30.52 31.95
CA ALA A 56 -32.62 -29.58 31.25
C ALA A 56 -32.00 -29.18 29.90
N ALA A 57 -32.81 -29.22 28.84
CA ALA A 57 -32.39 -28.87 27.49
C ALA A 57 -31.82 -27.45 27.50
N MET A 58 -30.53 -27.34 27.17
CA MET A 58 -29.77 -26.10 27.22
C MET A 58 -29.23 -25.79 25.83
N ASP A 59 -29.57 -24.61 25.34
CA ASP A 59 -29.03 -24.01 24.12
C ASP A 59 -27.82 -23.13 24.48
N ALA A 60 -26.78 -23.15 23.65
CA ALA A 60 -25.60 -22.29 23.80
C ALA A 60 -24.93 -21.97 22.45
N ASP A 61 -24.55 -20.71 22.25
CA ASP A 61 -23.96 -20.23 20.99
C ASP A 61 -22.43 -20.14 21.09
N MET A 62 -21.73 -20.86 20.22
CA MET A 62 -20.27 -20.79 20.07
C MET A 62 -19.88 -20.24 18.69
N ARG A 63 -18.97 -19.27 18.67
CA ARG A 63 -18.44 -18.67 17.45
C ARG A 63 -17.07 -19.25 17.06
N VAL A 64 -16.94 -19.68 15.83
CA VAL A 64 -15.66 -20.01 15.19
C VAL A 64 -15.26 -18.86 14.27
N ILE A 65 -13.99 -18.46 14.31
CA ILE A 65 -13.41 -17.40 13.48
C ILE A 65 -12.17 -17.97 12.81
N PHE A 66 -11.92 -17.67 11.53
CA PHE A 66 -10.67 -18.09 10.91
C PHE A 66 -10.09 -17.14 9.85
N THR A 67 -8.80 -17.33 9.61
CA THR A 67 -8.02 -16.87 8.45
C THR A 67 -7.42 -18.07 7.74
N THR A 68 -6.97 -17.86 6.51
CA THR A 68 -6.31 -18.83 5.63
C THR A 68 -5.49 -18.03 4.63
N ASP A 69 -4.49 -18.66 3.99
CA ASP A 69 -3.82 -18.12 2.80
C ASP A 69 -3.27 -16.70 3.06
N ILE A 70 -2.63 -16.48 4.22
CA ILE A 70 -2.16 -15.15 4.63
C ILE A 70 -1.06 -14.63 3.69
N HIS A 71 -0.27 -15.54 3.12
CA HIS A 71 0.76 -15.25 2.10
C HIS A 71 1.66 -14.07 2.45
N GLY A 72 2.21 -14.06 3.68
CA GLY A 72 3.10 -13.00 4.16
C GLY A 72 2.46 -11.59 4.29
N GLN A 73 1.19 -11.39 3.94
CA GLN A 73 0.54 -10.08 3.83
C GLN A 73 0.14 -9.51 5.20
N VAL A 74 1.12 -9.23 6.07
CA VAL A 74 0.89 -8.76 7.45
C VAL A 74 0.25 -7.38 7.52
N VAL A 75 0.59 -6.49 6.58
CA VAL A 75 0.12 -5.10 6.54
C VAL A 75 -0.61 -4.77 5.26
N ASN A 76 -1.40 -3.70 5.29
CA ASN A 76 -2.15 -3.15 4.16
C ASN A 76 -1.30 -2.43 3.09
N TYR A 77 -0.05 -2.88 2.91
CA TYR A 77 0.86 -2.45 1.86
C TYR A 77 1.43 -3.69 1.18
N ASP A 78 1.28 -3.72 -0.13
CA ASP A 78 1.83 -4.71 -1.02
C ASP A 78 3.23 -4.22 -1.44
N TYR A 79 4.26 -4.95 -1.02
CA TYR A 79 5.66 -4.55 -1.24
C TYR A 79 6.09 -4.82 -2.68
N GLN A 80 5.74 -5.99 -3.22
CA GLN A 80 5.95 -6.39 -4.61
C GLN A 80 5.42 -5.33 -5.58
N SER A 81 4.12 -5.02 -5.52
CA SER A 81 3.51 -4.02 -6.41
C SER A 81 3.66 -2.57 -5.93
N ALA A 82 4.36 -2.37 -4.80
CA ALA A 82 4.70 -1.10 -4.13
C ALA A 82 3.51 -0.18 -3.77
N LYS A 83 2.32 -0.75 -3.44
CA LYS A 83 1.04 -0.01 -3.31
C LYS A 83 0.32 -0.24 -1.98
N GLU A 84 -0.46 0.75 -1.54
CA GLU A 84 -1.45 0.55 -0.46
C GLU A 84 -2.62 -0.32 -0.96
N VAL A 85 -2.95 -1.38 -0.23
CA VAL A 85 -4.01 -2.35 -0.56
C VAL A 85 -5.13 -2.37 0.49
N ASN A 86 -6.29 -2.92 0.14
CA ASN A 86 -7.45 -3.01 1.03
C ASN A 86 -7.49 -4.30 1.89
N ARG A 87 -6.45 -5.15 1.78
CA ARG A 87 -6.28 -6.47 2.41
C ARG A 87 -5.19 -6.42 3.51
N GLY A 88 -4.88 -7.56 4.12
CA GLY A 88 -3.75 -7.74 5.04
C GLY A 88 -4.12 -7.95 6.51
N LEU A 89 -3.28 -8.71 7.23
CA LEU A 89 -3.56 -9.25 8.56
C LEU A 89 -3.86 -8.16 9.60
N ASN A 90 -3.21 -6.99 9.51
CA ASN A 90 -3.49 -5.85 10.36
C ASN A 90 -4.93 -5.30 10.20
N LYS A 91 -5.58 -5.49 9.05
CA LYS A 91 -7.00 -5.17 8.82
C LYS A 91 -7.90 -6.35 9.22
N ALA A 92 -7.52 -7.58 8.88
CA ALA A 92 -8.27 -8.78 9.26
C ALA A 92 -8.40 -8.92 10.79
N TYR A 93 -7.33 -8.69 11.55
CA TYR A 93 -7.38 -8.77 13.02
C TYR A 93 -8.31 -7.74 13.68
N THR A 94 -8.55 -6.58 13.05
CA THR A 94 -9.61 -5.65 13.49
C THR A 94 -11.00 -6.29 13.37
N LEU A 95 -11.24 -7.09 12.32
CA LEU A 95 -12.48 -7.85 12.14
C LEU A 95 -12.54 -9.05 13.12
N VAL A 96 -11.43 -9.73 13.37
CA VAL A 96 -11.34 -10.83 14.38
C VAL A 96 -11.72 -10.29 15.76
N LYS A 97 -11.08 -9.21 16.22
CA LYS A 97 -11.42 -8.57 17.50
C LYS A 97 -12.89 -8.11 17.55
N LYS A 98 -13.47 -7.63 16.44
CA LYS A 98 -14.90 -7.31 16.37
C LYS A 98 -15.77 -8.57 16.55
N ALA A 99 -15.45 -9.66 15.84
CA ALA A 99 -16.15 -10.93 15.95
C ALA A 99 -16.06 -11.56 17.35
N ARG A 100 -14.86 -11.52 17.98
CA ARG A 100 -14.60 -11.92 19.37
C ARG A 100 -15.41 -11.08 20.37
N ASN A 101 -15.43 -9.75 20.21
CA ASN A 101 -16.14 -8.84 21.13
C ASN A 101 -17.67 -8.95 21.06
N GLU A 102 -18.23 -9.42 19.94
CA GLU A 102 -19.68 -9.56 19.74
C GLU A 102 -20.31 -10.70 20.54
N VAL A 103 -19.54 -11.74 20.88
CA VAL A 103 -19.98 -12.92 21.65
C VAL A 103 -19.38 -12.97 23.07
N GLY A 104 -18.73 -11.88 23.49
CA GLY A 104 -18.05 -11.80 24.79
C GLY A 104 -16.73 -12.58 24.88
N THR A 105 -16.03 -12.41 26.00
CA THR A 105 -14.72 -13.04 26.26
C THR A 105 -14.89 -14.46 26.79
N GLY A 106 -15.29 -15.40 25.93
CA GLY A 106 -15.38 -16.83 26.26
C GLY A 106 -15.86 -17.71 25.12
N ASN A 107 -16.98 -17.34 24.51
CA ASN A 107 -17.73 -18.16 23.54
C ASN A 107 -17.12 -18.20 22.12
N TYR A 108 -15.79 -18.15 21.97
CA TYR A 108 -15.16 -18.24 20.66
C TYR A 108 -13.88 -19.07 20.59
N LEU A 109 -13.63 -19.61 19.40
CA LEU A 109 -12.36 -20.18 18.96
C LEU A 109 -11.88 -19.43 17.71
N THR A 110 -10.56 -19.27 17.55
CA THR A 110 -9.94 -18.63 16.38
C THR A 110 -8.89 -19.55 15.78
N PHE A 111 -8.99 -19.85 14.49
CA PHE A 111 -8.10 -20.75 13.77
C PHE A 111 -7.39 -20.09 12.59
N ASP A 112 -6.25 -20.64 12.19
CA ASP A 112 -5.66 -20.36 10.88
C ASP A 112 -5.51 -21.66 10.10
N LEU A 113 -5.72 -21.61 8.77
CA LEU A 113 -5.71 -22.78 7.91
C LEU A 113 -4.43 -22.94 7.07
N GLY A 114 -3.35 -22.23 7.40
CA GLY A 114 -2.06 -22.40 6.73
C GLY A 114 -1.90 -21.55 5.46
N ASP A 115 -0.78 -21.77 4.77
CA ASP A 115 -0.17 -20.85 3.81
C ASP A 115 0.03 -19.46 4.43
N SER A 116 0.72 -19.49 5.57
CA SER A 116 1.11 -18.29 6.32
C SER A 116 2.31 -17.60 5.67
N VAL A 117 3.30 -18.38 5.20
CA VAL A 117 4.55 -17.87 4.62
C VAL A 117 4.63 -18.13 3.10
N TYR A 118 4.57 -17.04 2.33
CA TYR A 118 4.71 -16.98 0.87
C TYR A 118 5.02 -15.52 0.47
N ASP A 119 5.04 -15.21 -0.83
CA ASP A 119 5.27 -13.85 -1.39
C ASP A 119 6.68 -13.26 -1.19
N PHE A 120 7.00 -12.28 -2.04
CA PHE A 120 8.08 -11.29 -1.98
C PHE A 120 8.61 -10.99 -0.58
N THR A 121 7.68 -10.71 0.36
CA THR A 121 8.03 -10.32 1.74
C THR A 121 8.80 -11.43 2.46
N THR A 122 8.38 -12.68 2.26
CA THR A 122 8.95 -13.86 2.93
C THR A 122 10.25 -14.29 2.25
N ASP A 123 10.27 -14.32 0.91
CA ASP A 123 11.46 -14.69 0.12
C ASP A 123 12.62 -13.69 0.34
N TYR A 124 12.34 -12.38 0.42
CA TYR A 124 13.37 -11.39 0.77
C TYR A 124 14.01 -11.68 2.14
N ILE A 125 13.20 -11.97 3.15
CA ILE A 125 13.68 -12.22 4.53
C ILE A 125 14.45 -13.54 4.59
N TYR A 126 13.97 -14.60 3.93
CA TYR A 126 14.66 -15.89 3.83
C TYR A 126 16.05 -15.76 3.17
N ASN A 127 16.13 -15.02 2.06
CA ASN A 127 17.38 -14.87 1.31
C ASN A 127 18.41 -13.95 2.02
N HIS A 128 17.98 -12.97 2.82
CA HIS A 128 18.89 -11.98 3.43
C HIS A 128 19.18 -12.22 4.92
N GLU A 129 18.23 -12.73 5.70
CA GLU A 129 18.40 -13.05 7.13
C GLU A 129 17.54 -14.27 7.51
N PRO A 130 17.89 -15.50 7.08
CA PRO A 130 17.07 -16.70 7.31
C PRO A 130 16.84 -17.01 8.81
N GLU A 131 17.76 -16.63 9.69
CA GLU A 131 17.62 -16.78 11.15
C GLU A 131 16.59 -15.81 11.78
N ALA A 132 15.98 -14.91 10.99
CA ALA A 132 14.98 -13.98 11.49
C ALA A 132 13.58 -14.61 11.52
N LEU A 133 12.86 -14.41 12.63
CA LEU A 133 11.45 -14.76 12.73
C LEU A 133 10.63 -13.96 11.71
N GLN A 134 9.86 -14.67 10.87
CA GLN A 134 8.98 -14.08 9.88
C GLN A 134 7.89 -13.22 10.56
N PRO A 135 7.61 -12.01 10.06
CA PRO A 135 6.66 -11.10 10.70
C PRO A 135 5.24 -11.64 10.77
N VAL A 136 4.86 -12.55 9.87
CA VAL A 136 3.54 -13.19 9.86
C VAL A 136 3.36 -14.12 11.06
N TYR A 137 4.31 -15.00 11.34
CA TYR A 137 4.26 -15.86 12.54
C TYR A 137 4.31 -15.03 13.84
N ASN A 138 5.14 -13.99 13.90
CA ASN A 138 5.13 -13.03 15.02
C ASN A 138 3.74 -12.38 15.21
N ALA A 139 3.09 -11.96 14.12
CA ALA A 139 1.73 -11.44 14.16
C ALA A 139 0.70 -12.49 14.60
N MET A 140 0.81 -13.75 14.15
CA MET A 140 -0.09 -14.84 14.54
C MET A 140 0.00 -15.16 16.05
N THR A 141 1.22 -15.19 16.61
CA THR A 141 1.42 -15.29 18.07
C THR A 141 0.74 -14.14 18.81
N MET A 142 0.77 -12.92 18.27
CA MET A 142 0.09 -11.74 18.85
C MET A 142 -1.45 -11.75 18.66
N ILE A 143 -1.99 -12.51 17.71
CA ILE A 143 -3.44 -12.71 17.53
C ILE A 143 -3.96 -13.72 18.55
N GLY A 144 -3.14 -14.73 18.89
CA GLY A 144 -3.53 -15.83 19.77
C GLY A 144 -4.59 -16.69 19.10
N TYR A 145 -4.15 -17.57 18.21
CA TYR A 145 -4.98 -18.61 17.61
C TYR A 145 -5.07 -19.83 18.56
N ASP A 146 -6.27 -20.39 18.72
CA ASP A 146 -6.51 -21.56 19.58
C ASP A 146 -5.90 -22.85 18.96
N ALA A 147 -5.85 -22.91 17.62
CA ALA A 147 -5.06 -23.85 16.82
C ALA A 147 -4.74 -23.25 15.44
N ILE A 148 -3.72 -23.76 14.77
CA ILE A 148 -3.42 -23.51 13.35
C ILE A 148 -3.19 -24.86 12.64
N THR A 149 -3.31 -24.91 11.32
CA THR A 149 -2.68 -25.97 10.50
C THR A 149 -1.71 -25.35 9.48
N LEU A 150 -1.14 -26.16 8.60
CA LEU A 150 -0.19 -25.72 7.57
C LEU A 150 -0.71 -26.01 6.17
N GLY A 151 -0.36 -25.14 5.23
CA GLY A 151 -0.56 -25.34 3.79
C GLY A 151 0.71 -25.79 3.10
N ASN A 152 0.67 -25.91 1.77
CA ASN A 152 1.81 -26.27 0.93
C ASN A 152 2.96 -25.27 1.05
N HIS A 153 2.70 -23.97 1.00
CA HIS A 153 3.74 -22.93 0.99
C HIS A 153 4.44 -22.77 2.34
N ASP A 154 3.84 -23.22 3.44
CA ASP A 154 4.56 -23.33 4.71
C ASP A 154 5.77 -24.30 4.62
N PHE A 155 5.81 -25.19 3.62
CA PHE A 155 6.95 -26.08 3.32
C PHE A 155 7.93 -25.55 2.25
N ASP A 156 7.65 -24.39 1.61
CA ASP A 156 8.46 -23.80 0.52
C ASP A 156 9.97 -23.77 0.84
N TYR A 157 10.27 -23.36 2.06
CA TYR A 157 11.60 -23.04 2.56
C TYR A 157 12.37 -24.26 3.11
N GLY A 158 11.69 -25.42 3.17
CA GLY A 158 12.18 -26.67 3.73
C GLY A 158 11.78 -26.89 5.18
N TYR A 159 11.61 -28.17 5.56
CA TYR A 159 11.14 -28.61 6.87
C TYR A 159 11.91 -27.99 8.06
N ASP A 160 13.24 -27.94 7.97
CA ASP A 160 14.10 -27.48 9.07
C ASP A 160 13.90 -25.97 9.36
N TYR A 161 13.54 -25.19 8.33
CA TYR A 161 13.19 -23.77 8.48
C TYR A 161 11.81 -23.59 9.10
N LEU A 162 10.81 -24.35 8.61
CA LEU A 162 9.45 -24.36 9.13
C LEU A 162 9.42 -24.67 10.64
N VAL A 163 10.13 -25.71 11.08
CA VAL A 163 10.26 -26.07 12.51
C VAL A 163 10.86 -24.89 13.30
N SER A 164 12.00 -24.35 12.87
CA SER A 164 12.66 -23.21 13.54
C SER A 164 11.76 -21.98 13.70
N GLN A 165 10.94 -21.68 12.68
CA GLN A 165 9.98 -20.57 12.72
C GLN A 165 8.79 -20.84 13.67
N LEU A 166 8.27 -22.06 13.72
CA LEU A 166 7.19 -22.47 14.62
C LEU A 166 7.64 -22.57 16.09
N GLU A 167 8.86 -23.05 16.34
CA GLU A 167 9.52 -23.02 17.65
C GLU A 167 9.72 -21.56 18.12
N THR A 168 10.36 -20.73 17.28
CA THR A 168 10.74 -19.35 17.63
C THR A 168 9.53 -18.43 17.83
N SER A 169 8.41 -18.69 17.15
CA SER A 169 7.13 -18.00 17.35
C SER A 169 6.32 -18.54 18.53
N GLY A 170 6.63 -19.73 19.03
CA GLY A 170 5.81 -20.46 20.01
C GLY A 170 4.49 -21.01 19.44
N LEU A 171 4.37 -21.12 18.11
CA LEU A 171 3.17 -21.62 17.43
C LEU A 171 3.16 -23.14 17.25
N GLU A 172 4.30 -23.82 17.40
CA GLU A 172 4.44 -25.29 17.27
C GLU A 172 3.34 -26.05 18.04
N GLN A 173 3.14 -25.76 19.33
CA GLN A 173 2.13 -26.41 20.18
C GLN A 173 0.67 -25.99 19.89
N SER A 174 0.48 -25.02 18.99
CA SER A 174 -0.81 -24.69 18.37
C SER A 174 -0.99 -25.30 16.98
N CYS A 175 0.08 -25.78 16.34
CA CYS A 175 0.01 -26.48 15.07
C CYS A 175 -0.65 -27.85 15.27
N VAL A 176 -1.72 -28.12 14.53
CA VAL A 176 -2.37 -29.42 14.43
C VAL A 176 -2.25 -29.83 12.96
N LEU A 177 -1.50 -30.90 12.69
CA LEU A 177 -1.36 -31.44 11.34
C LEU A 177 -1.25 -32.96 11.41
N SER A 178 -2.14 -33.61 10.68
CA SER A 178 -2.55 -34.98 10.97
C SER A 178 -2.34 -35.97 9.82
N ASN A 179 -2.14 -35.49 8.59
CA ASN A 179 -1.79 -36.30 7.42
C ASN A 179 -0.31 -36.17 6.99
N VAL A 180 0.55 -35.55 7.80
CA VAL A 180 1.99 -35.40 7.52
C VAL A 180 2.84 -36.00 8.64
N TYR A 181 3.70 -36.96 8.27
CA TYR A 181 4.47 -37.80 9.19
C TYR A 181 5.96 -37.77 8.85
N SER A 182 6.81 -37.97 9.85
CA SER A 182 8.24 -38.23 9.70
C SER A 182 8.48 -39.58 9.01
N ALA A 183 9.26 -39.58 7.93
CA ALA A 183 9.66 -40.79 7.20
C ALA A 183 10.62 -41.68 8.00
N ALA A 184 11.27 -41.15 9.04
CA ALA A 184 12.28 -41.87 9.82
C ALA A 184 11.67 -42.77 10.90
N ASP A 185 10.48 -42.44 11.41
CA ASP A 185 9.85 -43.13 12.54
C ASP A 185 8.30 -43.17 12.51
N ASN A 186 7.68 -42.68 11.43
CA ASN A 186 6.24 -42.69 11.16
C ASN A 186 5.39 -42.02 12.26
N LYS A 187 5.87 -40.93 12.85
CA LYS A 187 5.12 -40.09 13.81
C LYS A 187 4.76 -38.73 13.21
N SER A 188 3.71 -38.07 13.71
CA SER A 188 3.42 -36.67 13.37
C SER A 188 4.58 -35.74 13.70
N ILE A 189 4.88 -34.84 12.78
CA ILE A 189 6.05 -33.95 12.80
C ILE A 189 6.09 -32.94 13.96
N PHE A 190 4.96 -32.65 14.60
CA PHE A 190 4.88 -31.78 15.79
C PHE A 190 4.32 -32.52 17.02
N GLY A 191 4.12 -33.84 16.94
CA GLY A 191 3.50 -34.64 18.01
C GLY A 191 2.01 -34.38 18.27
N VAL A 192 1.37 -33.47 17.52
CA VAL A 192 -0.04 -33.08 17.67
C VAL A 192 -0.85 -33.49 16.43
N GLU A 193 -1.09 -34.80 16.30
CA GLU A 193 -1.97 -35.37 15.25
C GLU A 193 -3.40 -34.84 15.35
N ASN A 194 -3.92 -34.70 16.57
CA ASN A 194 -5.25 -34.16 16.83
C ASN A 194 -5.31 -33.58 18.24
N LYS A 195 -6.15 -32.56 18.43
CA LYS A 195 -6.21 -31.75 19.66
C LYS A 195 -7.65 -31.70 20.16
N ILE A 196 -7.87 -31.83 21.47
CA ILE A 196 -9.15 -31.48 22.09
C ILE A 196 -8.98 -30.17 22.84
N ILE A 197 -9.86 -29.22 22.57
CA ILE A 197 -9.96 -27.94 23.26
C ILE A 197 -11.24 -27.98 24.08
N GLU A 198 -11.10 -27.98 25.41
CA GLU A 198 -12.25 -27.86 26.32
C GLU A 198 -12.58 -26.37 26.52
N LYS A 199 -13.86 -26.00 26.31
CA LYS A 199 -14.30 -24.60 26.33
C LYS A 199 -15.61 -24.47 27.12
N ASN A 200 -15.67 -23.48 28.00
CA ASN A 200 -16.88 -23.12 28.74
C ASN A 200 -17.65 -22.05 27.97
N ILE A 201 -18.73 -22.46 27.30
CA ILE A 201 -19.64 -21.60 26.54
C ILE A 201 -20.76 -21.12 27.48
N THR A 202 -21.01 -19.82 27.55
CA THR A 202 -22.03 -19.24 28.45
C THR A 202 -23.22 -18.74 27.62
N ASN A 203 -24.44 -19.20 27.90
CA ASN A 203 -25.63 -18.75 27.16
C ASN A 203 -26.17 -17.40 27.68
N ASP A 204 -27.19 -16.86 27.00
CA ASP A 204 -27.82 -15.57 27.36
C ASP A 204 -28.45 -15.56 28.77
N GLU A 205 -28.75 -16.73 29.35
CA GLU A 205 -29.24 -16.88 30.73
C GLU A 205 -28.11 -16.95 31.77
N GLY A 206 -26.85 -16.95 31.34
CA GLY A 206 -25.67 -17.06 32.20
C GLY A 206 -25.32 -18.49 32.64
N GLN A 207 -25.98 -19.50 32.06
CA GLN A 207 -25.66 -20.92 32.28
C GLN A 207 -24.41 -21.31 31.49
N VAL A 208 -23.60 -22.22 32.03
CA VAL A 208 -22.33 -22.65 31.41
C VAL A 208 -22.42 -24.08 30.88
N MET A 209 -22.16 -24.25 29.60
CA MET A 209 -21.98 -25.53 28.92
C MET A 209 -20.48 -25.74 28.67
N THR A 210 -19.89 -26.74 29.32
CA THR A 210 -18.54 -27.22 28.96
C THR A 210 -18.66 -28.09 27.71
N VAL A 211 -17.90 -27.74 26.67
CA VAL A 211 -17.87 -28.42 25.36
C VAL A 211 -16.44 -28.88 25.08
N LYS A 212 -16.28 -30.10 24.56
CA LYS A 212 -14.99 -30.62 24.08
C LYS A 212 -14.95 -30.58 22.55
N ILE A 213 -14.21 -29.61 22.02
CA ILE A 213 -14.03 -29.41 20.58
C ILE A 213 -12.81 -30.20 20.12
N GLY A 214 -13.02 -31.25 19.34
CA GLY A 214 -11.96 -31.95 18.62
C GLY A 214 -11.52 -31.17 17.39
N ILE A 215 -10.21 -31.07 17.18
CA ILE A 215 -9.57 -30.41 16.05
C ILE A 215 -8.67 -31.43 15.34
N LEU A 216 -8.87 -31.57 14.04
CA LEU A 216 -7.96 -32.26 13.12
C LEU A 216 -7.51 -31.28 12.02
N GLY A 217 -6.25 -31.39 11.60
CA GLY A 217 -5.64 -30.54 10.59
C GLY A 217 -5.18 -31.35 9.39
N GLU A 218 -5.53 -30.91 8.19
CA GLU A 218 -5.25 -31.58 6.91
C GLU A 218 -4.56 -30.60 5.96
N THR A 219 -3.61 -31.08 5.15
CA THR A 219 -2.94 -30.30 4.10
C THR A 219 -2.88 -31.06 2.78
N VAL A 220 -2.68 -30.37 1.66
CA VAL A 220 -2.60 -31.00 0.33
C VAL A 220 -1.48 -32.06 0.27
N PRO A 221 -1.72 -33.32 -0.15
CA PRO A 221 -0.72 -34.39 -0.01
C PRO A 221 0.55 -34.25 -0.87
N SER A 222 0.61 -33.26 -1.75
CA SER A 222 1.75 -32.88 -2.59
C SER A 222 2.83 -32.07 -1.84
N LEU A 223 2.41 -31.19 -0.93
CA LEU A 223 3.23 -30.11 -0.34
C LEU A 223 3.89 -29.22 -1.42
N SER A 224 4.86 -28.37 -1.06
CA SER A 224 5.48 -27.41 -1.99
C SER A 224 6.46 -28.03 -3.01
N SER A 225 6.20 -27.83 -4.30
CA SER A 225 7.16 -28.19 -5.37
C SER A 225 8.39 -27.27 -5.48
N LYS A 226 8.52 -26.21 -4.65
CA LYS A 226 9.57 -25.17 -4.75
C LYS A 226 10.96 -25.74 -4.48
N THR A 227 11.31 -26.01 -3.23
CA THR A 227 12.68 -26.50 -2.88
C THR A 227 12.79 -28.00 -2.64
N GLU A 228 11.67 -28.71 -2.41
CA GLU A 228 11.64 -30.16 -2.14
C GLU A 228 12.52 -30.67 -0.98
N LYS A 229 13.07 -29.78 -0.13
CA LYS A 229 13.99 -30.08 1.00
C LYS A 229 13.36 -30.93 2.13
N TYR A 230 12.15 -31.44 1.92
CA TYR A 230 11.40 -32.37 2.76
C TYR A 230 11.24 -33.77 2.13
N LYS A 231 11.53 -33.98 0.84
CA LYS A 231 11.46 -35.31 0.21
C LYS A 231 12.43 -36.27 0.92
N GLY A 232 11.96 -37.48 1.22
CA GLY A 232 12.70 -38.46 2.03
C GLY A 232 12.75 -38.14 3.54
N LYS A 233 12.36 -36.94 3.98
CA LYS A 233 12.12 -36.63 5.42
C LYS A 233 10.66 -36.81 5.81
N LEU A 234 9.72 -36.49 4.92
CA LEU A 234 8.28 -36.47 5.20
C LEU A 234 7.50 -37.46 4.33
N VAL A 235 6.39 -37.97 4.87
CA VAL A 235 5.38 -38.80 4.19
C VAL A 235 4.01 -38.17 4.38
N THR A 236 3.19 -38.16 3.32
CA THR A 236 1.80 -37.68 3.36
C THR A 236 0.81 -38.84 3.29
N GLU A 237 -0.33 -38.74 3.98
CA GLU A 237 -1.50 -39.61 3.82
C GLU A 237 -2.55 -38.98 2.90
N ASP A 238 -3.60 -39.74 2.54
CA ASP A 238 -4.79 -39.23 1.86
C ASP A 238 -5.68 -38.47 2.86
N ILE A 239 -6.14 -37.27 2.50
CA ILE A 239 -6.94 -36.38 3.37
C ILE A 239 -8.21 -37.08 3.86
N LEU A 240 -8.91 -37.84 3.02
CA LEU A 240 -10.20 -38.43 3.39
C LEU A 240 -10.03 -39.73 4.19
N GLU A 241 -9.00 -40.51 3.90
CA GLU A 241 -8.64 -41.69 4.71
C GLU A 241 -8.17 -41.27 6.11
N ASN A 242 -7.30 -40.25 6.20
CA ASN A 242 -6.82 -39.73 7.47
C ASN A 242 -7.91 -38.98 8.25
N ALA A 243 -8.69 -38.07 7.66
CA ALA A 243 -9.71 -37.34 8.40
C ALA A 243 -10.76 -38.27 9.04
N LYS A 244 -11.13 -39.38 8.38
CA LYS A 244 -11.96 -40.45 8.97
C LYS A 244 -11.29 -41.08 10.20
N LYS A 245 -10.01 -41.46 10.08
CA LYS A 245 -9.18 -42.02 11.17
C LYS A 245 -9.11 -41.06 12.37
N GLN A 246 -8.86 -39.77 12.13
CA GLN A 246 -8.67 -38.76 13.18
C GLN A 246 -9.98 -38.30 13.82
N ALA A 247 -11.06 -38.13 13.05
CA ALA A 247 -12.38 -37.74 13.59
C ALA A 247 -12.95 -38.83 14.52
N ALA A 248 -12.88 -40.10 14.10
CA ALA A 248 -13.30 -41.23 14.94
C ALA A 248 -12.44 -41.34 16.21
N ALA A 249 -11.13 -41.09 16.11
CA ALA A 249 -10.23 -41.04 17.28
C ALA A 249 -10.59 -39.89 18.25
N LEU A 250 -10.97 -38.72 17.74
CA LEU A 250 -11.42 -37.57 18.53
C LEU A 250 -12.76 -37.85 19.25
N LYS A 251 -13.76 -38.39 18.55
CA LYS A 251 -15.03 -38.80 19.18
C LYS A 251 -14.79 -39.88 20.25
N LYS A 252 -13.89 -40.86 20.00
CA LYS A 252 -13.48 -41.87 20.99
C LYS A 252 -12.73 -41.29 22.21
N LYS A 253 -11.99 -40.18 22.04
CA LYS A 253 -11.40 -39.39 23.13
C LYS A 253 -12.42 -38.52 23.88
N GLY A 254 -13.70 -38.53 23.48
CA GLY A 254 -14.77 -37.78 24.12
C GLY A 254 -14.90 -36.33 23.62
N ALA A 255 -14.58 -36.06 22.35
CA ALA A 255 -14.98 -34.82 21.70
C ALA A 255 -16.49 -34.82 21.43
N ASP A 256 -17.20 -33.76 21.82
CA ASP A 256 -18.61 -33.55 21.51
C ASP A 256 -18.78 -33.25 20.01
N ILE A 257 -18.04 -32.24 19.55
CA ILE A 257 -18.01 -31.76 18.16
C ILE A 257 -16.58 -31.82 17.61
N VAL A 258 -16.44 -32.03 16.30
CA VAL A 258 -15.15 -32.08 15.60
C VAL A 258 -15.14 -31.07 14.45
N ILE A 259 -14.07 -30.27 14.39
CA ILE A 259 -13.81 -29.29 13.35
C ILE A 259 -12.61 -29.77 12.53
N ALA A 260 -12.76 -29.83 11.21
CA ALA A 260 -11.66 -30.00 10.28
C ALA A 260 -11.10 -28.63 9.89
N LEU A 261 -9.79 -28.45 10.09
CA LEU A 261 -9.01 -27.35 9.56
C LEU A 261 -8.28 -27.88 8.32
N ALA A 262 -8.78 -27.58 7.12
CA ALA A 262 -8.27 -28.18 5.89
C ALA A 262 -7.61 -27.13 4.99
N HIS A 263 -6.29 -27.21 4.83
CA HIS A 263 -5.63 -26.55 3.71
C HIS A 263 -5.85 -27.39 2.45
N SER A 264 -7.03 -27.19 1.84
CA SER A 264 -7.60 -28.03 0.78
C SER A 264 -8.73 -27.26 0.10
N GLY A 265 -8.81 -27.33 -1.22
CA GLY A 265 -9.90 -26.75 -2.00
C GLY A 265 -11.25 -27.45 -1.83
N PHE A 266 -12.29 -26.93 -2.48
CA PHE A 266 -13.64 -27.47 -2.44
C PHE A 266 -13.71 -28.90 -2.98
N GLY A 267 -13.12 -29.15 -4.15
CA GLY A 267 -13.04 -30.48 -4.76
C GLY A 267 -14.34 -30.98 -5.40
N THR A 268 -14.46 -32.31 -5.53
CA THR A 268 -15.56 -33.00 -6.23
C THR A 268 -16.11 -34.18 -5.43
N ASP A 269 -17.19 -34.80 -5.92
CA ASP A 269 -17.81 -35.99 -5.33
C ASP A 269 -17.14 -37.32 -5.73
N ASN A 270 -16.26 -37.31 -6.73
CA ASN A 270 -15.47 -38.46 -7.19
C ASN A 270 -13.97 -38.12 -7.39
N PRO A 271 -13.24 -37.73 -6.33
CA PRO A 271 -11.83 -37.34 -6.44
C PRO A 271 -10.89 -38.53 -6.66
N LYS A 272 -9.74 -38.25 -7.27
CA LYS A 272 -8.60 -39.20 -7.33
C LYS A 272 -8.01 -39.40 -5.92
N LYS A 273 -7.45 -40.58 -5.64
CA LYS A 273 -6.70 -40.83 -4.38
C LYS A 273 -5.54 -39.83 -4.26
N LYS A 274 -5.37 -39.26 -3.06
CA LYS A 274 -4.45 -38.14 -2.76
C LYS A 274 -4.69 -36.85 -3.56
N ALA A 275 -5.93 -36.57 -3.98
CA ALA A 275 -6.29 -35.23 -4.45
C ALA A 275 -6.03 -34.16 -3.36
N GLY A 276 -5.70 -32.94 -3.80
CA GLY A 276 -5.54 -31.78 -2.92
C GLY A 276 -6.88 -31.25 -2.41
N ASP A 277 -7.90 -31.25 -3.27
CA ASP A 277 -9.16 -30.54 -3.05
C ASP A 277 -10.27 -31.51 -2.63
N MET A 278 -10.59 -31.46 -1.34
CA MET A 278 -11.30 -32.52 -0.62
C MET A 278 -12.30 -31.97 0.40
N ALA A 279 -12.46 -30.64 0.54
CA ALA A 279 -13.32 -30.05 1.56
C ALA A 279 -14.79 -30.50 1.43
N TYR A 280 -15.31 -30.66 0.19
CA TYR A 280 -16.60 -31.28 -0.07
C TYR A 280 -16.69 -32.68 0.55
N MET A 281 -15.71 -33.55 0.27
CA MET A 281 -15.71 -34.93 0.77
C MET A 281 -15.53 -35.04 2.28
N LEU A 282 -14.83 -34.10 2.91
CA LEU A 282 -14.71 -34.02 4.38
C LEU A 282 -16.10 -33.87 5.05
N THR A 283 -17.06 -33.22 4.41
CA THR A 283 -18.43 -33.12 4.96
C THR A 283 -19.15 -34.48 5.04
N THR A 284 -18.83 -35.43 4.16
CA THR A 284 -19.44 -36.77 4.18
C THR A 284 -19.01 -37.62 5.38
N VAL A 285 -17.91 -37.27 6.06
CA VAL A 285 -17.40 -38.00 7.22
C VAL A 285 -18.32 -37.76 8.41
N SER A 286 -19.07 -38.78 8.84
CA SER A 286 -20.11 -38.67 9.88
C SER A 286 -19.63 -37.97 11.15
N ASP A 287 -18.40 -38.24 11.59
CA ASP A 287 -17.83 -37.72 12.83
C ASP A 287 -17.28 -36.29 12.74
N ILE A 288 -17.30 -35.62 11.58
CA ILE A 288 -16.92 -34.20 11.42
C ILE A 288 -18.19 -33.35 11.42
N ASP A 289 -18.24 -32.29 12.22
CA ASP A 289 -19.42 -31.41 12.37
C ASP A 289 -19.28 -30.09 11.58
N LEU A 290 -18.04 -29.60 11.35
CA LEU A 290 -17.71 -28.35 10.65
C LEU A 290 -16.43 -28.52 9.82
N VAL A 291 -16.44 -28.02 8.58
CA VAL A 291 -15.26 -27.94 7.70
C VAL A 291 -14.92 -26.47 7.46
N LEU A 292 -13.67 -26.09 7.75
CA LEU A 292 -13.07 -24.81 7.37
C LEU A 292 -12.00 -25.10 6.31
N ALA A 293 -12.04 -24.38 5.18
CA ALA A 293 -11.19 -24.67 4.01
C ALA A 293 -10.52 -23.42 3.40
N GLY A 294 -9.49 -23.64 2.59
CA GLY A 294 -8.60 -22.62 2.01
C GLY A 294 -8.07 -23.03 0.64
N HIS A 295 -6.80 -22.75 0.33
CA HIS A 295 -6.06 -23.20 -0.87
C HIS A 295 -6.52 -22.61 -2.21
N GLU A 296 -7.81 -22.74 -2.58
CA GLU A 296 -8.38 -22.23 -3.85
C GLU A 296 -8.56 -20.70 -3.90
N HIS A 297 -8.24 -19.98 -2.81
CA HIS A 297 -8.36 -18.52 -2.69
C HIS A 297 -9.78 -17.95 -2.95
N ILE A 298 -10.83 -18.76 -2.85
CA ILE A 298 -12.24 -18.35 -3.07
C ILE A 298 -13.02 -18.02 -1.78
N ASP A 299 -14.14 -17.29 -1.91
CA ASP A 299 -15.17 -17.18 -0.87
C ASP A 299 -16.25 -18.25 -1.11
N PHE A 300 -16.41 -19.22 -0.21
CA PHE A 300 -17.55 -20.16 -0.19
C PHE A 300 -18.26 -20.11 1.18
N PRO A 301 -19.60 -20.16 1.27
CA PRO A 301 -20.58 -20.14 0.19
C PRO A 301 -20.59 -18.83 -0.59
N THR A 302 -20.54 -18.95 -1.93
CA THR A 302 -20.38 -17.82 -2.86
C THR A 302 -21.72 -17.10 -3.09
N GLY A 303 -21.65 -15.80 -3.40
CA GLY A 303 -22.84 -14.97 -3.67
C GLY A 303 -23.47 -15.17 -5.05
N SER A 304 -22.94 -16.06 -5.90
CA SER A 304 -23.46 -16.32 -7.24
C SER A 304 -24.40 -17.52 -7.25
N SER A 305 -25.62 -17.35 -7.76
CA SER A 305 -26.59 -18.45 -7.87
C SER A 305 -26.36 -19.38 -9.07
N SER A 306 -25.30 -19.14 -9.85
CA SER A 306 -24.87 -19.98 -10.98
C SER A 306 -23.45 -20.52 -10.79
N ASP A 307 -22.98 -20.58 -9.54
CA ASP A 307 -21.65 -21.09 -9.19
C ASP A 307 -21.59 -22.62 -9.32
N ALA A 308 -20.51 -23.15 -9.88
CA ALA A 308 -20.39 -24.57 -10.20
C ALA A 308 -20.51 -25.47 -8.95
N HIS A 309 -20.01 -25.00 -7.81
CA HIS A 309 -20.09 -25.68 -6.52
C HIS A 309 -21.53 -26.04 -6.10
N TYR A 310 -22.53 -25.24 -6.47
CA TYR A 310 -23.95 -25.52 -6.19
C TYR A 310 -24.57 -26.59 -7.10
N SER A 311 -23.81 -27.15 -8.04
CA SER A 311 -24.24 -28.26 -8.90
C SER A 311 -23.87 -29.64 -8.34
N LEU A 312 -23.00 -29.69 -7.33
CA LEU A 312 -22.60 -30.93 -6.66
C LEU A 312 -23.73 -31.46 -5.75
N PRO A 313 -23.80 -32.78 -5.49
CA PRO A 313 -24.85 -33.38 -4.67
C PRO A 313 -24.94 -32.74 -3.27
N ASN A 314 -26.16 -32.53 -2.79
CA ASN A 314 -26.45 -32.02 -1.44
C ASN A 314 -25.80 -30.67 -1.08
N VAL A 315 -25.48 -29.80 -2.05
CA VAL A 315 -25.05 -28.42 -1.82
C VAL A 315 -26.26 -27.47 -1.91
N ASP A 316 -26.65 -26.86 -0.78
CA ASP A 316 -27.81 -25.96 -0.71
C ASP A 316 -27.40 -24.49 -0.94
N LEU A 317 -27.78 -23.95 -2.10
CA LEU A 317 -27.61 -22.55 -2.49
C LEU A 317 -28.21 -21.52 -1.51
N LYS A 318 -29.27 -21.86 -0.77
CA LYS A 318 -29.95 -20.90 0.13
C LYS A 318 -29.32 -20.84 1.51
N THR A 319 -28.87 -21.98 2.04
CA THR A 319 -28.30 -22.07 3.40
C THR A 319 -26.78 -22.12 3.40
N GLY A 320 -26.15 -22.46 2.27
CA GLY A 320 -24.71 -22.68 2.14
C GLY A 320 -24.22 -23.94 2.86
N LEU A 321 -25.10 -24.93 3.02
CA LEU A 321 -24.77 -26.23 3.61
C LEU A 321 -24.33 -27.22 2.51
N VAL A 322 -23.39 -28.10 2.85
CA VAL A 322 -22.80 -29.13 2.00
C VAL A 322 -22.96 -30.48 2.73
N ASN A 323 -23.67 -31.43 2.13
CA ASN A 323 -24.07 -32.70 2.78
C ASN A 323 -24.71 -32.50 4.17
N GLY A 324 -25.52 -31.45 4.31
CA GLY A 324 -26.19 -31.07 5.56
C GLY A 324 -25.30 -30.36 6.60
N LYS A 325 -24.02 -30.12 6.31
CA LYS A 325 -23.05 -29.52 7.23
C LYS A 325 -22.51 -28.19 6.73
N ARG A 326 -21.81 -27.46 7.61
CA ARG A 326 -21.19 -26.20 7.26
C ARG A 326 -19.81 -26.43 6.65
N LEU A 327 -19.64 -25.97 5.41
CA LEU A 327 -18.35 -25.73 4.75
C LEU A 327 -18.22 -24.22 4.56
N ILE A 328 -17.03 -23.66 4.80
CA ILE A 328 -16.74 -22.24 4.56
C ILE A 328 -15.27 -22.04 4.11
N MET A 329 -15.09 -21.15 3.13
CA MET A 329 -13.80 -20.74 2.54
C MET A 329 -13.76 -19.22 2.42
N VAL A 330 -12.56 -18.62 2.43
CA VAL A 330 -12.36 -17.17 2.40
C VAL A 330 -11.15 -16.82 1.53
N GLN A 331 -11.27 -15.78 0.71
CA GLN A 331 -10.15 -15.36 -0.14
C GLN A 331 -8.87 -14.95 0.61
N ASP A 332 -7.76 -15.21 -0.09
CA ASP A 332 -6.34 -14.97 0.19
C ASP A 332 -5.94 -13.62 0.81
N SER A 333 -4.66 -13.53 1.20
CA SER A 333 -3.93 -12.31 1.55
C SER A 333 -4.63 -11.46 2.62
N CYS A 334 -5.41 -12.12 3.50
CA CYS A 334 -6.29 -11.47 4.45
C CYS A 334 -7.28 -10.46 3.79
N ARG A 335 -7.91 -10.83 2.67
CA ARG A 335 -9.04 -10.09 2.05
C ARG A 335 -10.34 -10.20 2.84
N GLY A 336 -10.41 -11.09 3.83
CA GLY A 336 -11.50 -11.20 4.77
C GLY A 336 -11.13 -12.02 6.01
N ILE A 337 -12.15 -12.39 6.78
CA ILE A 337 -12.11 -13.48 7.75
C ILE A 337 -13.40 -14.30 7.64
N GLY A 338 -13.34 -15.57 7.98
CA GLY A 338 -14.52 -16.42 8.12
C GLY A 338 -15.07 -16.29 9.54
N VAL A 339 -16.39 -16.25 9.67
CA VAL A 339 -17.10 -16.35 10.95
C VAL A 339 -18.23 -17.36 10.80
N VAL A 340 -18.30 -18.31 11.73
CA VAL A 340 -19.39 -19.30 11.83
C VAL A 340 -19.94 -19.25 13.26
N ASP A 341 -21.26 -19.14 13.39
CA ASP A 341 -21.97 -19.25 14.66
C ASP A 341 -22.65 -20.63 14.70
N LEU A 342 -22.28 -21.45 15.69
CA LEU A 342 -22.83 -22.78 15.93
C LEU A 342 -23.82 -22.71 17.10
N ASN A 343 -25.08 -23.10 16.85
CA ASN A 343 -26.11 -23.21 17.87
C ASN A 343 -26.05 -24.62 18.48
N LEU A 344 -25.37 -24.76 19.63
CA LEU A 344 -25.16 -26.04 20.31
C LEU A 344 -26.36 -26.36 21.22
N LYS A 345 -26.71 -27.65 21.29
CA LYS A 345 -27.75 -28.18 22.19
C LYS A 345 -27.26 -29.43 22.90
N ARG A 346 -27.82 -29.72 24.07
CA ARG A 346 -27.87 -31.09 24.58
C ARG A 346 -29.08 -31.81 24.00
N ASP A 347 -28.87 -33.00 23.46
CA ASP A 347 -29.94 -33.90 23.01
C ASP A 347 -30.57 -34.68 24.19
N GLU A 348 -31.56 -35.52 23.90
CA GLU A 348 -32.30 -36.33 24.88
C GLU A 348 -31.41 -37.36 25.61
N THR A 349 -30.22 -37.67 25.08
CA THR A 349 -29.20 -38.52 25.73
C THR A 349 -28.22 -37.73 26.59
N GLY A 350 -28.32 -36.39 26.57
CA GLY A 350 -27.41 -35.46 27.24
C GLY A 350 -26.14 -35.12 26.46
N LYS A 351 -25.96 -35.68 25.26
CA LYS A 351 -24.81 -35.43 24.38
C LYS A 351 -24.94 -34.04 23.74
N ILE A 352 -23.81 -33.34 23.59
CA ILE A 352 -23.78 -32.03 22.93
C ILE A 352 -23.68 -32.20 21.41
N VAL A 353 -24.54 -31.51 20.67
CA VAL A 353 -24.66 -31.58 19.20
C VAL A 353 -24.82 -30.19 18.59
N VAL A 354 -24.41 -30.02 17.33
CA VAL A 354 -24.73 -28.82 16.53
C VAL A 354 -26.16 -28.95 16.02
N SER A 355 -27.02 -27.98 16.34
CA SER A 355 -28.45 -27.98 15.95
C SER A 355 -28.79 -27.05 14.79
N ASP A 356 -28.01 -25.99 14.61
CA ASP A 356 -28.06 -25.05 13.48
C ASP A 356 -26.67 -24.40 13.34
N SER A 357 -26.35 -23.88 12.15
CA SER A 357 -25.12 -23.12 11.90
C SER A 357 -25.36 -21.95 10.95
N LYS A 358 -24.83 -20.78 11.30
CA LYS A 358 -24.89 -19.55 10.51
C LYS A 358 -23.48 -19.08 10.17
N TYR A 359 -23.31 -18.29 9.11
CA TYR A 359 -22.00 -17.85 8.66
C TYR A 359 -22.00 -16.38 8.18
N GLU A 360 -20.83 -15.74 8.24
CA GLU A 360 -20.57 -14.43 7.66
C GLU A 360 -19.10 -14.34 7.18
N ILE A 361 -18.89 -14.13 5.88
CA ILE A 361 -17.56 -13.79 5.34
C ILE A 361 -17.34 -12.28 5.47
N ARG A 362 -16.46 -11.89 6.39
CA ARG A 362 -16.22 -10.47 6.72
C ARG A 362 -15.05 -9.93 5.91
N LYS A 363 -15.33 -9.45 4.69
CA LYS A 363 -14.31 -8.84 3.81
C LYS A 363 -13.69 -7.57 4.40
N THR A 364 -12.38 -7.39 4.25
CA THR A 364 -11.66 -6.15 4.59
C THR A 364 -11.99 -5.03 3.60
N LYS A 365 -11.93 -3.79 4.07
CA LYS A 365 -12.34 -2.61 3.29
C LYS A 365 -11.33 -1.47 3.46
N LYS A 366 -11.41 -0.47 2.58
CA LYS A 366 -10.54 0.71 2.62
C LYS A 366 -10.60 1.43 3.97
N ASP A 367 -11.79 1.47 4.57
CA ASP A 367 -12.08 2.08 5.87
C ASP A 367 -12.03 1.12 7.07
N THR A 368 -11.76 -0.18 6.87
CA THR A 368 -11.36 -1.08 7.97
C THR A 368 -10.07 -0.54 8.60
N SER A 369 -10.11 -0.21 9.89
CA SER A 369 -8.93 0.29 10.61
C SER A 369 -7.88 -0.80 10.77
N CYS A 370 -6.62 -0.44 10.59
CA CYS A 370 -5.48 -1.31 10.86
C CYS A 370 -5.24 -1.43 12.37
N ASP A 371 -4.79 -2.58 12.82
CA ASP A 371 -4.27 -2.77 14.18
C ASP A 371 -2.80 -2.34 14.26
N GLU A 372 -2.49 -1.41 15.17
CA GLU A 372 -1.15 -0.84 15.35
C GLU A 372 -0.14 -1.84 15.92
N ALA A 373 -0.58 -2.86 16.68
CA ALA A 373 0.30 -3.85 17.28
C ALA A 373 0.74 -4.89 16.23
N ILE A 374 -0.22 -5.41 15.43
CA ILE A 374 0.09 -6.26 14.27
C ILE A 374 0.93 -5.50 13.24
N THR A 375 0.60 -4.23 12.95
CA THR A 375 1.42 -3.38 12.07
C THR A 375 2.85 -3.17 12.63
N GLY A 376 3.02 -3.21 13.95
CA GLY A 376 4.32 -3.09 14.61
C GLY A 376 5.28 -4.26 14.35
N THR A 377 4.80 -5.45 13.98
CA THR A 377 5.66 -6.60 13.65
C THR A 377 6.54 -6.34 12.42
N MET A 378 6.02 -5.60 11.43
CA MET A 378 6.76 -5.16 10.24
C MET A 378 7.75 -4.02 10.49
N SER A 379 7.89 -3.51 11.72
CA SER A 379 8.67 -2.28 11.99
C SER A 379 10.17 -2.36 11.67
N LYS A 380 10.77 -3.56 11.64
CA LYS A 380 12.13 -3.79 11.11
C LYS A 380 12.17 -3.66 9.59
N TRP A 381 11.17 -4.22 8.92
CA TRP A 381 11.21 -4.56 7.49
C TRP A 381 10.53 -3.54 6.58
N ASP A 382 9.56 -2.77 7.08
CA ASP A 382 8.74 -1.86 6.26
C ASP A 382 9.58 -0.92 5.39
N SER A 383 10.59 -0.28 5.98
CA SER A 383 11.52 0.61 5.26
C SER A 383 12.56 -0.13 4.44
N VAL A 384 12.86 -1.39 4.75
CA VAL A 384 13.83 -2.21 4.00
C VAL A 384 13.18 -2.68 2.70
N LEU A 385 12.03 -3.35 2.80
CA LEU A 385 11.24 -3.84 1.66
C LEU A 385 10.80 -2.69 0.74
N LYS A 386 10.33 -1.56 1.29
CA LYS A 386 10.02 -0.35 0.48
C LYS A 386 11.23 0.28 -0.21
N THR A 387 12.44 0.05 0.30
CA THR A 387 13.66 0.46 -0.41
C THR A 387 14.00 -0.57 -1.49
N TYR A 388 13.92 -1.87 -1.17
CA TYR A 388 14.21 -2.97 -2.08
C TYR A 388 13.31 -2.93 -3.33
N CYS A 389 11.97 -2.91 -3.18
CA CYS A 389 11.03 -2.86 -4.32
C CYS A 389 11.08 -1.56 -5.16
N ASN A 390 11.77 -0.53 -4.66
CA ASN A 390 12.05 0.72 -5.39
C ASN A 390 13.54 0.83 -5.79
N THR A 391 14.29 -0.28 -5.77
CA THR A 391 15.64 -0.38 -6.32
C THR A 391 15.55 -0.36 -7.83
N GLU A 392 16.23 0.58 -8.45
CA GLU A 392 16.29 0.71 -9.91
C GLU A 392 17.29 -0.29 -10.50
N ILE A 393 16.80 -1.18 -11.36
CA ILE A 393 17.60 -2.10 -12.17
C ILE A 393 18.18 -1.35 -13.37
N GLY A 394 17.33 -0.57 -14.04
CA GLY A 394 17.69 0.23 -15.20
C GLY A 394 16.56 1.13 -15.65
N THR A 395 16.77 1.85 -16.75
CA THR A 395 15.75 2.66 -17.42
C THR A 395 15.49 2.07 -18.81
N ILE A 396 14.25 1.69 -19.09
CA ILE A 396 13.74 1.32 -20.41
C ILE A 396 13.87 2.53 -21.34
N ALA A 397 14.32 2.30 -22.58
CA ALA A 397 14.61 3.34 -23.55
C ALA A 397 13.42 4.29 -23.80
N SER A 398 13.74 5.57 -24.04
CA SER A 398 12.76 6.67 -24.09
C SER A 398 11.78 6.57 -25.28
N GLY A 399 10.68 5.84 -25.07
CA GLY A 399 9.61 5.62 -26.05
C GLY A 399 9.04 4.21 -25.97
N ASP A 400 9.85 3.26 -25.49
CA ASP A 400 9.52 1.85 -25.41
C ASP A 400 8.61 1.57 -24.19
N ARG A 401 7.77 0.54 -24.31
CA ARG A 401 6.82 0.11 -23.28
C ARG A 401 6.64 -1.41 -23.34
N TRP A 402 7.39 -2.10 -22.51
CA TRP A 402 7.46 -3.56 -22.49
C TRP A 402 6.13 -4.13 -22.02
N ASN A 403 5.49 -4.96 -22.85
CA ASN A 403 4.16 -5.49 -22.57
C ASN A 403 3.91 -6.83 -23.28
N ASN A 404 2.87 -7.57 -22.87
CA ASN A 404 2.53 -8.86 -23.48
C ASN A 404 1.07 -8.99 -23.96
N TYR A 405 0.36 -7.88 -24.20
CA TYR A 405 -1.06 -7.90 -24.60
C TYR A 405 -1.36 -8.62 -25.92
N SER A 406 -0.35 -8.83 -26.77
CA SER A 406 -0.42 -9.47 -28.10
C SER A 406 0.29 -10.83 -28.18
N ALA A 407 0.70 -11.41 -27.05
CA ALA A 407 1.55 -12.62 -26.97
C ALA A 407 1.06 -13.84 -27.77
N LEU A 408 -0.25 -13.99 -27.97
CA LEU A 408 -0.85 -15.09 -28.73
C LEU A 408 -0.68 -14.95 -30.27
N LEU A 409 -0.08 -13.87 -30.76
CA LEU A 409 0.13 -13.59 -32.19
C LEU A 409 1.58 -13.22 -32.56
N GLU A 410 2.41 -12.80 -31.60
CA GLU A 410 3.75 -12.23 -31.83
C GLU A 410 4.61 -12.25 -30.56
N SER A 411 5.91 -12.46 -30.70
CA SER A 411 6.90 -12.25 -29.63
C SER A 411 6.92 -10.78 -29.20
N ASN A 412 7.21 -10.53 -27.92
CA ASN A 412 7.23 -9.21 -27.30
C ASN A 412 8.32 -9.10 -26.23
N GLU A 413 8.52 -7.90 -25.68
CA GLU A 413 9.64 -7.59 -24.80
C GLU A 413 9.69 -8.45 -23.53
N ILE A 414 8.52 -8.89 -23.04
CA ILE A 414 8.36 -9.59 -21.76
C ILE A 414 8.81 -11.06 -21.84
N ILE A 415 8.57 -11.74 -22.96
CA ILE A 415 9.10 -13.10 -23.16
C ILE A 415 10.53 -13.07 -23.70
N GLN A 416 10.86 -12.08 -24.55
CA GLN A 416 12.21 -11.90 -25.07
C GLN A 416 13.25 -11.79 -23.94
N ILE A 417 12.97 -11.01 -22.88
CA ILE A 417 13.92 -10.86 -21.77
C ILE A 417 14.11 -12.15 -20.96
N VAL A 418 13.06 -12.99 -20.83
CA VAL A 418 13.16 -14.31 -20.20
C VAL A 418 14.03 -15.22 -21.06
N HIS A 419 13.79 -15.23 -22.37
CA HIS A 419 14.57 -16.00 -23.33
C HIS A 419 16.05 -15.61 -23.34
N GLU A 420 16.35 -14.31 -23.45
CA GLU A 420 17.73 -13.84 -23.48
C GLU A 420 18.50 -14.16 -22.19
N ALA A 421 17.88 -13.97 -21.02
CA ALA A 421 18.50 -14.28 -19.73
C ALA A 421 18.73 -15.78 -19.54
N GLN A 422 17.78 -16.63 -19.96
CA GLN A 422 17.95 -18.09 -19.95
C GLN A 422 19.05 -18.55 -20.92
N LEU A 423 19.07 -18.02 -22.15
CA LEU A 423 20.10 -18.33 -23.14
C LEU A 423 21.50 -17.88 -22.67
N ASP A 424 21.61 -16.72 -21.99
CA ASP A 424 22.87 -16.27 -21.39
C ASP A 424 23.36 -17.21 -20.27
N TYR A 425 22.45 -17.58 -19.36
CA TYR A 425 22.72 -18.55 -18.29
C TYR A 425 23.21 -19.90 -18.86
N ALA A 426 22.53 -20.42 -19.89
CA ALA A 426 22.92 -21.65 -20.56
C ALA A 426 24.22 -21.52 -21.37
N ALA A 427 24.48 -20.38 -22.02
CA ALA A 427 25.72 -20.14 -22.76
C ALA A 427 26.96 -20.22 -21.85
N ARG A 428 26.87 -19.75 -20.60
CA ARG A 428 27.91 -19.90 -19.57
C ARG A 428 28.14 -21.39 -19.24
N PHE A 429 27.07 -22.15 -18.98
CA PHE A 429 27.15 -23.60 -18.70
C PHE A 429 27.75 -24.40 -19.86
N VAL A 430 27.31 -24.15 -21.09
CA VAL A 430 27.77 -24.87 -22.28
C VAL A 430 29.22 -24.53 -22.63
N GLU A 431 29.69 -23.31 -22.36
CA GLU A 431 31.12 -22.99 -22.50
C GLU A 431 31.98 -23.68 -21.42
N ALA A 432 31.51 -23.72 -20.17
CA ALA A 432 32.17 -24.49 -19.11
C ALA A 432 32.24 -26.00 -19.40
N ASN A 433 31.34 -26.51 -20.24
CA ASN A 433 31.23 -27.93 -20.64
C ASN A 433 31.44 -28.14 -22.16
N LYS A 434 32.22 -27.26 -22.82
CA LYS A 434 32.34 -27.16 -24.29
C LYS A 434 32.67 -28.49 -24.98
N SER A 435 33.46 -29.35 -24.35
CA SER A 435 33.86 -30.66 -24.87
C SER A 435 32.74 -31.72 -24.95
N LYS A 436 31.60 -31.48 -24.28
CA LYS A 436 30.42 -32.35 -24.33
C LYS A 436 29.28 -31.75 -25.14
N TYR A 437 28.93 -30.50 -24.84
CA TYR A 437 27.71 -29.87 -25.33
C TYR A 437 27.98 -28.68 -26.29
N GLY A 438 29.24 -28.39 -26.59
CA GLY A 438 29.63 -27.16 -27.30
C GLY A 438 29.00 -26.98 -28.68
N SER A 439 28.70 -28.09 -29.37
CA SER A 439 28.07 -28.16 -30.70
C SER A 439 26.56 -28.40 -30.69
N TRP A 440 25.93 -28.53 -29.51
CA TRP A 440 24.48 -28.73 -29.41
C TRP A 440 23.76 -27.37 -29.50
N PRO A 441 22.58 -27.28 -30.14
CA PRO A 441 21.71 -26.11 -30.04
C PRO A 441 21.41 -25.77 -28.58
N ILE A 442 21.41 -24.48 -28.26
CA ILE A 442 20.96 -23.96 -26.96
C ILE A 442 19.57 -23.38 -27.18
N VAL A 443 18.56 -23.98 -26.53
CA VAL A 443 17.15 -23.60 -26.66
C VAL A 443 16.63 -23.15 -25.31
N SER A 444 16.08 -21.94 -25.27
CA SER A 444 15.24 -21.48 -24.16
C SER A 444 13.79 -21.85 -24.43
N LEU A 445 13.11 -22.39 -23.42
CA LEU A 445 11.66 -22.63 -23.39
C LEU A 445 11.08 -21.82 -22.24
N ALA A 446 10.08 -20.99 -22.51
CA ALA A 446 9.52 -20.08 -21.52
C ALA A 446 8.01 -19.89 -21.72
N ARG A 447 7.33 -19.51 -20.62
CA ARG A 447 5.91 -19.15 -20.55
C ARG A 447 5.75 -17.90 -19.70
N TYR A 448 4.73 -17.09 -19.98
CA TYR A 448 4.46 -15.84 -19.27
C TYR A 448 4.05 -16.08 -17.81
N THR A 449 4.51 -15.22 -16.91
CA THR A 449 4.03 -15.24 -15.51
C THR A 449 2.68 -14.55 -15.33
N LYS A 450 2.35 -13.56 -16.17
CA LYS A 450 1.09 -12.80 -16.13
C LYS A 450 0.47 -12.77 -17.52
N TYR A 451 -0.69 -13.37 -17.67
CA TYR A 451 -1.30 -13.71 -18.97
C TYR A 451 -2.81 -13.41 -19.03
N GLY A 452 -3.41 -13.04 -17.91
CA GLY A 452 -4.82 -12.69 -17.80
C GLY A 452 -5.61 -13.58 -16.84
N GLY A 453 -5.00 -14.65 -16.30
CA GLY A 453 -5.70 -15.67 -15.50
C GLY A 453 -6.45 -15.08 -14.30
N GLU A 454 -5.81 -14.21 -13.52
CA GLU A 454 -6.48 -13.57 -12.37
C GLU A 454 -7.48 -12.47 -12.79
N SER A 455 -7.19 -11.73 -13.86
CA SER A 455 -8.02 -10.63 -14.37
C SER A 455 -7.49 -10.05 -15.68
N GLY A 456 -8.30 -9.26 -16.39
CA GLY A 456 -7.83 -8.41 -17.49
C GLY A 456 -6.89 -7.25 -17.11
N GLY A 457 -6.36 -7.26 -15.88
CA GLY A 457 -5.21 -6.45 -15.44
C GLY A 457 -3.96 -7.28 -15.11
N ASP A 458 -4.02 -8.61 -15.21
CA ASP A 458 -2.91 -9.56 -15.05
C ASP A 458 -2.08 -9.62 -16.35
N TYR A 459 -1.44 -8.50 -16.69
CA TYR A 459 -0.55 -8.39 -17.84
C TYR A 459 0.68 -7.58 -17.42
N ALA A 460 1.82 -7.89 -18.03
CA ALA A 460 3.01 -7.07 -17.85
C ALA A 460 2.90 -5.79 -18.68
N ASP A 461 3.24 -4.65 -18.07
CA ASP A 461 3.09 -3.32 -18.66
C ASP A 461 4.07 -2.34 -17.98
N ILE A 462 5.28 -2.21 -18.54
CA ILE A 462 6.41 -1.52 -17.92
C ILE A 462 6.96 -0.43 -18.85
N SER A 463 7.22 0.77 -18.31
CA SER A 463 7.87 1.86 -19.07
C SER A 463 8.62 2.82 -18.15
N GLY A 464 9.65 3.48 -18.67
CA GLY A 464 10.50 4.37 -17.89
C GLY A 464 11.49 3.59 -17.02
N LYS A 465 11.37 3.66 -15.69
CA LYS A 465 12.32 2.95 -14.80
C LYS A 465 11.83 1.54 -14.51
N LEU A 466 12.69 0.56 -14.77
CA LEU A 466 12.49 -0.82 -14.34
C LEU A 466 13.01 -0.95 -12.90
N MET A 467 12.09 -1.18 -11.98
CA MET A 467 12.40 -1.45 -10.57
C MET A 467 12.44 -2.95 -10.30
N GLU A 468 13.11 -3.36 -9.24
CA GLU A 468 13.12 -4.74 -8.73
C GLU A 468 11.69 -5.30 -8.59
N GLY A 469 10.78 -4.60 -7.89
CA GLY A 469 9.37 -5.02 -7.76
C GLY A 469 8.54 -5.03 -9.07
N ASN A 470 9.14 -4.81 -10.23
CA ASN A 470 8.51 -5.06 -11.53
C ASN A 470 8.87 -6.44 -12.09
N LEU A 471 9.94 -7.08 -11.64
CA LEU A 471 10.41 -8.36 -12.15
C LEU A 471 9.38 -9.48 -11.98
N ASP A 472 8.58 -9.46 -10.92
CA ASP A 472 7.46 -10.39 -10.72
C ASP A 472 6.46 -10.41 -11.89
N THR A 473 6.31 -9.31 -12.63
CA THR A 473 5.46 -9.28 -13.83
C THR A 473 6.08 -10.00 -15.04
N ILE A 474 7.38 -10.27 -14.99
CA ILE A 474 8.16 -10.99 -16.01
C ILE A 474 8.32 -12.46 -15.57
N ALA A 475 8.90 -12.67 -14.38
CA ALA A 475 9.08 -13.96 -13.72
C ALA A 475 8.84 -13.82 -12.22
N ASN A 476 7.91 -14.60 -11.65
CA ASN A 476 7.67 -14.61 -10.21
C ASN A 476 8.82 -15.29 -9.46
N TYR A 477 8.88 -15.03 -8.15
CA TYR A 477 9.96 -15.44 -7.23
C TYR A 477 10.12 -16.97 -7.05
N HIS A 478 9.38 -17.82 -7.75
CA HIS A 478 9.20 -19.23 -7.39
C HIS A 478 9.55 -20.21 -8.53
N ARG A 479 10.13 -19.70 -9.63
CA ARG A 479 10.62 -20.47 -10.77
C ARG A 479 12.16 -20.56 -10.71
N TYR A 480 12.72 -21.77 -10.63
CA TYR A 480 14.17 -21.99 -10.62
C TYR A 480 14.67 -22.39 -12.02
N VAL A 481 15.85 -21.91 -12.43
CA VAL A 481 16.41 -22.22 -13.76
C VAL A 481 17.08 -23.59 -13.77
N TYR A 482 16.62 -24.48 -14.66
CA TYR A 482 17.19 -25.81 -14.86
C TYR A 482 17.66 -25.97 -16.32
N ILE A 483 18.71 -26.77 -16.50
CA ILE A 483 19.23 -27.14 -17.82
C ILE A 483 19.07 -28.64 -17.99
N TYR A 484 18.44 -29.05 -19.10
CA TYR A 484 18.15 -30.43 -19.48
C TYR A 484 18.79 -30.76 -20.83
N SER A 485 18.95 -32.05 -21.12
CA SER A 485 19.15 -32.57 -22.48
C SER A 485 17.82 -33.09 -23.02
N MET A 486 17.59 -32.83 -24.30
CA MET A 486 16.33 -33.13 -24.98
C MET A 486 16.61 -33.52 -26.43
N THR A 487 15.79 -34.40 -27.01
CA THR A 487 15.86 -34.67 -28.46
C THR A 487 14.98 -33.71 -29.26
N GLY A 488 15.28 -33.50 -30.55
CA GLY A 488 14.43 -32.70 -31.44
C GLY A 488 12.98 -33.18 -31.47
N LYS A 489 12.74 -34.49 -31.35
CA LYS A 489 11.38 -35.04 -31.21
C LYS A 489 10.69 -34.55 -29.94
N GLN A 490 11.34 -34.65 -28.77
CA GLN A 490 10.75 -34.19 -27.51
C GLN A 490 10.46 -32.69 -27.51
N LEU A 491 11.31 -31.88 -28.16
CA LEU A 491 11.05 -30.45 -28.34
C LEU A 491 9.81 -30.20 -29.20
N LYS A 492 9.67 -30.96 -30.29
CA LYS A 492 8.50 -30.87 -31.17
C LYS A 492 7.21 -31.27 -30.45
N GLU A 493 7.18 -32.38 -29.72
CA GLU A 493 5.96 -32.84 -29.02
C GLU A 493 5.49 -31.81 -27.96
N TRP A 494 6.40 -31.12 -27.26
CA TRP A 494 6.03 -30.03 -26.36
C TRP A 494 5.51 -28.80 -27.14
N LEU A 495 6.12 -28.45 -28.26
CA LEU A 495 5.62 -27.36 -29.12
C LEU A 495 4.26 -27.69 -29.76
N GLU A 496 3.95 -28.95 -30.04
CA GLU A 496 2.62 -29.41 -30.48
C GLU A 496 1.55 -29.22 -29.38
N TRP A 497 1.90 -29.41 -28.10
CA TRP A 497 1.01 -29.09 -26.99
C TRP A 497 0.81 -27.58 -26.84
N ALA A 498 1.88 -26.78 -26.90
CA ALA A 498 1.75 -25.31 -26.92
C ALA A 498 0.92 -24.80 -28.12
N ALA A 499 1.07 -25.43 -29.30
CA ALA A 499 0.27 -25.15 -30.49
C ALA A 499 -1.20 -25.62 -30.39
N SER A 500 -1.57 -26.42 -29.39
CA SER A 500 -2.94 -26.91 -29.20
C SER A 500 -3.89 -25.83 -28.65
N ILE A 501 -3.38 -24.70 -28.16
CA ILE A 501 -4.18 -23.52 -27.76
C ILE A 501 -5.10 -22.98 -28.89
N TYR A 502 -4.62 -23.01 -30.14
CA TYR A 502 -5.30 -22.36 -31.26
C TYR A 502 -6.55 -23.12 -31.74
N GLN A 503 -7.60 -22.38 -32.07
CA GLN A 503 -8.80 -22.95 -32.69
C GLN A 503 -8.47 -23.50 -34.08
N THR A 504 -8.90 -24.73 -34.38
CA THR A 504 -8.70 -25.34 -35.70
C THR A 504 -9.35 -24.47 -36.77
N THR A 505 -8.60 -24.02 -37.77
CA THR A 505 -9.03 -22.89 -38.61
C THR A 505 -10.31 -23.20 -39.40
N GLY A 506 -11.25 -22.24 -39.40
CA GLY A 506 -12.54 -22.36 -40.08
C GLY A 506 -13.60 -23.25 -39.38
N THR A 507 -13.23 -23.99 -38.32
CA THR A 507 -14.16 -24.88 -37.58
C THR A 507 -15.01 -24.16 -36.52
N SER A 508 -14.81 -22.85 -36.31
CA SER A 508 -15.44 -22.10 -35.21
C SER A 508 -16.97 -22.13 -35.27
N LYS A 509 -17.56 -22.19 -36.47
CA LYS A 509 -19.01 -22.34 -36.70
C LYS A 509 -19.58 -23.70 -36.29
N ASP A 510 -18.74 -24.73 -36.25
CA ASP A 510 -19.12 -26.12 -35.94
C ASP A 510 -18.86 -26.44 -34.44
N THR A 511 -18.15 -25.54 -33.75
CA THR A 511 -17.87 -25.59 -32.31
C THR A 511 -19.01 -24.97 -31.50
N LYS A 512 -19.44 -25.63 -30.41
CA LYS A 512 -20.45 -25.09 -29.49
C LYS A 512 -19.79 -24.22 -28.41
N TRP A 513 -19.82 -22.90 -28.61
CA TRP A 513 -19.30 -21.91 -27.65
C TRP A 513 -20.29 -21.66 -26.51
N ASN A 514 -19.78 -21.71 -25.28
CA ASN A 514 -20.47 -21.28 -24.06
C ASN A 514 -20.17 -19.80 -23.75
N ASN A 515 -19.06 -19.25 -24.25
CA ASN A 515 -18.75 -17.83 -24.23
C ASN A 515 -19.74 -17.08 -25.15
N ILE A 516 -20.59 -16.25 -24.54
CA ILE A 516 -21.68 -15.56 -25.24
C ILE A 516 -21.17 -14.57 -26.31
N ILE A 517 -20.00 -13.95 -26.14
CA ILE A 517 -19.46 -12.96 -27.10
C ILE A 517 -18.85 -13.67 -28.31
N LEU A 518 -18.12 -14.78 -28.11
CA LEU A 518 -17.64 -15.60 -29.23
C LEU A 518 -18.80 -16.21 -30.00
N SER A 519 -19.79 -16.78 -29.29
CA SER A 519 -21.00 -17.34 -29.88
C SER A 519 -21.76 -16.28 -30.71
N ASP A 520 -21.96 -15.08 -30.18
CA ASP A 520 -22.64 -13.98 -30.86
C ASP A 520 -21.87 -13.48 -32.11
N TYR A 521 -20.55 -13.32 -32.00
CA TYR A 521 -19.68 -12.92 -33.12
C TYR A 521 -19.70 -13.94 -34.25
N ILE A 522 -19.49 -15.21 -33.94
CA ILE A 522 -19.40 -16.29 -34.94
C ILE A 522 -20.73 -16.43 -35.68
N ASN A 523 -21.85 -16.46 -34.94
CA ASN A 523 -23.20 -16.54 -35.53
C ASN A 523 -23.59 -15.31 -36.36
N LYS A 524 -23.16 -14.10 -35.99
CA LYS A 524 -23.50 -12.86 -36.74
C LYS A 524 -22.58 -12.58 -37.92
N THR A 525 -21.30 -12.97 -37.85
CA THR A 525 -20.27 -12.49 -38.79
C THR A 525 -19.65 -13.59 -39.66
N GLY A 526 -19.79 -14.86 -39.27
CA GLY A 526 -19.04 -15.96 -39.88
C GLY A 526 -17.52 -15.93 -39.60
N GLY A 527 -17.07 -15.10 -38.65
CA GLY A 527 -15.70 -15.07 -38.17
C GLY A 527 -15.37 -16.24 -37.22
N ASN A 528 -14.16 -16.21 -36.64
CA ASN A 528 -13.61 -17.29 -35.82
C ASN A 528 -13.24 -16.84 -34.40
N SER A 529 -12.87 -17.79 -33.54
CA SER A 529 -11.99 -17.52 -32.39
C SER A 529 -10.52 -17.67 -32.82
N LEU A 530 -9.58 -17.01 -32.11
CA LEU A 530 -8.16 -17.33 -32.21
C LEU A 530 -7.82 -18.65 -31.48
N VAL A 531 -8.38 -18.83 -30.28
CA VAL A 531 -8.07 -19.92 -29.35
C VAL A 531 -9.29 -20.80 -29.08
N GLN A 532 -9.06 -22.05 -28.69
CA GLN A 532 -10.12 -22.95 -28.26
C GLN A 532 -10.72 -22.46 -26.93
N GLU A 533 -12.03 -22.68 -26.72
CA GLU A 533 -12.74 -22.21 -25.51
C GLU A 533 -12.11 -22.62 -24.17
N PRO A 534 -11.51 -23.81 -23.99
CA PRO A 534 -10.85 -24.20 -22.74
C PRO A 534 -9.62 -23.37 -22.36
N TYR A 535 -9.07 -22.55 -23.27
CA TYR A 535 -7.91 -21.68 -23.03
C TYR A 535 -8.28 -20.18 -22.96
N LEU A 536 -9.56 -19.85 -22.78
CA LEU A 536 -9.99 -18.48 -22.49
C LEU A 536 -9.74 -18.17 -21.01
N GLY A 537 -9.24 -16.97 -20.71
CA GLY A 537 -8.70 -16.64 -19.39
C GLY A 537 -7.35 -17.30 -19.07
N ASP A 538 -7.19 -18.62 -19.29
CA ASP A 538 -5.99 -19.38 -18.95
C ASP A 538 -5.21 -19.89 -20.18
N TRP A 539 -3.97 -19.41 -20.31
CA TRP A 539 -2.99 -19.90 -21.27
C TRP A 539 -1.60 -19.99 -20.64
N SER A 540 -1.56 -20.36 -19.35
CA SER A 540 -0.35 -20.63 -18.55
C SER A 540 0.62 -21.59 -19.25
N GLU A 541 0.13 -22.65 -19.87
CA GLU A 541 0.93 -23.67 -20.58
C GLU A 541 1.20 -23.34 -22.06
N PHE A 542 0.99 -22.08 -22.49
CA PHE A 542 1.46 -21.61 -23.80
C PHE A 542 2.96 -21.29 -23.75
N PHE A 543 3.78 -22.32 -23.94
CA PHE A 543 5.23 -22.17 -24.04
C PHE A 543 5.65 -21.61 -25.41
N GLN A 544 6.63 -20.71 -25.40
CA GLN A 544 7.37 -20.27 -26.57
C GLN A 544 8.83 -20.74 -26.46
N CYS A 545 9.50 -20.91 -27.60
CA CYS A 545 10.93 -21.18 -27.67
C CYS A 545 11.73 -19.97 -28.17
N SER A 546 13.01 -19.91 -27.83
CA SER A 546 14.03 -19.10 -28.49
C SER A 546 15.36 -19.87 -28.60
N GLY A 547 16.25 -19.44 -29.49
CA GLY A 547 17.42 -20.20 -29.93
C GLY A 547 17.17 -21.07 -31.18
N ILE A 548 15.90 -21.24 -31.58
CA ILE A 548 15.45 -21.94 -32.79
C ILE A 548 14.37 -21.14 -33.52
N GLU A 549 14.07 -21.50 -34.76
CA GLU A 549 12.94 -20.95 -35.52
C GLU A 549 11.87 -22.03 -35.79
N TYR A 550 10.59 -21.69 -35.71
CA TYR A 550 9.51 -22.66 -35.95
C TYR A 550 8.23 -22.03 -36.53
N THR A 551 7.28 -22.85 -36.98
CA THR A 551 6.01 -22.40 -37.55
C THR A 551 4.84 -23.25 -37.07
N ILE A 552 3.83 -22.59 -36.50
CA ILE A 552 2.58 -23.18 -36.02
C ILE A 552 1.51 -23.02 -37.11
N ASP A 553 0.90 -24.11 -37.54
CA ASP A 553 -0.23 -24.13 -38.47
C ASP A 553 -1.46 -24.79 -37.82
N PRO A 554 -2.47 -24.02 -37.39
CA PRO A 554 -3.67 -24.56 -36.76
C PRO A 554 -4.74 -25.04 -37.76
N SER A 555 -4.40 -25.43 -38.99
CA SER A 555 -5.35 -26.11 -39.90
C SER A 555 -5.67 -27.55 -39.48
N ALA A 556 -4.74 -28.24 -38.80
CA ALA A 556 -4.96 -29.57 -38.25
C ALA A 556 -5.68 -29.53 -36.88
N ALA A 557 -6.37 -30.62 -36.51
CA ALA A 557 -6.86 -30.82 -35.14
C ALA A 557 -5.69 -30.81 -34.13
N PRO A 558 -5.91 -30.40 -32.86
CA PRO A 558 -4.85 -30.37 -31.86
C PRO A 558 -4.35 -31.78 -31.54
N ARG A 559 -3.03 -31.93 -31.37
CA ARG A 559 -2.38 -33.20 -31.04
C ARG A 559 -2.62 -33.61 -29.58
N TYR A 560 -2.71 -32.61 -28.70
CA TYR A 560 -2.86 -32.75 -27.25
C TYR A 560 -4.06 -31.97 -26.72
N ASP A 561 -4.53 -32.31 -25.52
CA ASP A 561 -5.52 -31.55 -24.78
C ASP A 561 -4.89 -30.44 -23.90
N VAL A 562 -5.70 -29.70 -23.15
CA VAL A 562 -5.22 -28.65 -22.23
C VAL A 562 -4.25 -29.20 -21.17
N ASN A 563 -4.42 -30.45 -20.74
CA ASN A 563 -3.58 -31.13 -19.75
C ASN A 563 -2.31 -31.78 -20.36
N GLY A 564 -2.09 -31.66 -21.68
CA GLY A 564 -0.98 -32.31 -22.37
C GLY A 564 -1.18 -33.82 -22.59
N SER A 565 -2.42 -34.31 -22.52
CA SER A 565 -2.82 -35.69 -22.80
C SER A 565 -2.96 -35.90 -24.30
N TYR A 566 -2.48 -37.03 -24.83
CA TYR A 566 -2.53 -37.30 -26.27
C TYR A 566 -3.97 -37.49 -26.81
N LEU A 567 -4.32 -36.77 -27.89
CA LEU A 567 -5.66 -36.81 -28.51
C LEU A 567 -5.66 -37.38 -29.93
N ASN A 568 -4.77 -36.91 -30.81
CA ASN A 568 -4.82 -37.17 -32.26
C ASN A 568 -3.41 -37.32 -32.83
N ASP A 569 -3.22 -38.16 -33.86
CA ASP A 569 -1.94 -38.21 -34.59
C ASP A 569 -1.83 -37.11 -35.66
N THR A 570 -1.99 -35.87 -35.23
CA THR A 570 -1.84 -34.67 -36.06
C THR A 570 -0.53 -33.96 -35.77
N ASN A 571 -0.17 -33.01 -36.64
CA ASN A 571 0.97 -32.12 -36.49
C ASN A 571 0.53 -30.69 -36.84
N ARG A 572 0.84 -29.73 -35.97
CA ARG A 572 0.70 -28.27 -36.17
C ARG A 572 2.07 -27.59 -36.28
N ILE A 573 3.15 -28.21 -35.81
CA ILE A 573 4.53 -27.72 -36.01
C ILE A 573 5.01 -28.18 -37.39
N THR A 574 4.81 -27.30 -38.37
CA THR A 574 5.06 -27.57 -39.80
C THR A 574 6.51 -27.31 -40.23
N SER A 575 7.26 -26.56 -39.42
CA SER A 575 8.69 -26.31 -39.61
C SER A 575 9.36 -26.09 -38.26
N MET A 576 10.58 -26.61 -38.10
CA MET A 576 11.44 -26.35 -36.95
C MET A 576 12.91 -26.41 -37.39
N THR A 577 13.64 -25.31 -37.23
CA THR A 577 15.03 -25.15 -37.67
C THR A 577 15.91 -24.59 -36.56
N TYR A 578 17.19 -24.96 -36.57
CA TYR A 578 18.25 -24.28 -35.82
C TYR A 578 19.09 -23.52 -36.83
N ASN A 579 19.05 -22.18 -36.78
CA ASN A 579 19.83 -21.33 -37.65
C ASN A 579 19.59 -21.66 -39.15
N GLY A 580 18.31 -21.83 -39.52
CA GLY A 580 17.86 -22.18 -40.87
C GLY A 580 18.06 -23.64 -41.30
N ASN A 581 18.74 -24.47 -40.49
CA ASN A 581 18.92 -25.90 -40.78
C ASN A 581 17.82 -26.72 -40.07
N PRO A 582 17.14 -27.68 -40.73
CA PRO A 582 16.12 -28.52 -40.08
C PRO A 582 16.66 -29.28 -38.87
N ILE A 583 15.88 -29.32 -37.78
CA ILE A 583 16.20 -30.14 -36.60
C ILE A 583 15.67 -31.56 -36.82
N SER A 584 16.52 -32.57 -36.61
CA SER A 584 16.10 -33.98 -36.69
C SER A 584 15.54 -34.49 -35.35
N ASP A 585 14.65 -35.48 -35.42
CA ASP A 585 14.00 -36.11 -34.27
C ASP A 585 15.00 -36.60 -33.19
N ASP A 586 16.20 -37.00 -33.60
CA ASP A 586 17.29 -37.52 -32.77
C ASP A 586 18.35 -36.48 -32.38
N GLN A 587 18.25 -35.23 -32.86
CA GLN A 587 19.23 -34.19 -32.55
C GLN A 587 19.21 -33.83 -31.07
N ASN A 588 20.38 -33.90 -30.42
CA ASN A 588 20.54 -33.52 -29.03
C ASN A 588 20.57 -31.99 -28.87
N ILE A 589 19.79 -31.49 -27.92
CA ILE A 589 19.57 -30.06 -27.63
C ILE A 589 19.86 -29.81 -26.14
N VAL A 590 20.51 -28.67 -25.83
CA VAL A 590 20.59 -28.13 -24.47
C VAL A 590 19.37 -27.24 -24.24
N LEU A 591 18.41 -27.76 -23.48
CA LEU A 591 17.19 -27.05 -23.10
C LEU A 591 17.43 -26.28 -21.79
N VAL A 592 17.09 -25.00 -21.74
CA VAL A 592 17.01 -24.19 -20.52
C VAL A 592 15.58 -23.68 -20.33
N THR A 593 15.03 -23.87 -19.13
CA THR A 593 13.63 -23.59 -18.79
C THR A 593 13.47 -23.43 -17.26
N ASP A 594 12.27 -23.09 -16.78
CA ASP A 594 11.96 -23.29 -15.36
C ASP A 594 11.83 -24.78 -15.01
N LYS A 595 12.25 -25.13 -13.78
CA LYS A 595 12.20 -26.49 -13.24
C LYS A 595 10.87 -27.19 -13.58
N ILE A 596 10.94 -28.30 -14.31
CA ILE A 596 9.78 -29.13 -14.64
C ILE A 596 9.26 -29.75 -13.35
N THR A 597 8.14 -29.24 -12.85
CA THR A 597 7.49 -29.72 -11.63
C THR A 597 6.68 -31.01 -11.92
N PRO A 598 6.29 -31.78 -10.88
CA PRO A 598 5.38 -32.91 -11.07
C PRO A 598 4.00 -32.55 -11.64
N HIS A 599 3.57 -31.28 -11.57
CA HIS A 599 2.31 -30.83 -12.19
C HIS A 599 2.46 -30.40 -13.66
N MET A 600 3.70 -30.15 -14.12
CA MET A 600 3.99 -29.87 -15.53
C MET A 600 4.22 -31.14 -16.36
N GLN A 601 4.24 -32.34 -15.76
CA GLN A 601 4.58 -33.59 -16.43
C GLN A 601 3.34 -34.22 -17.09
N CYS A 602 3.39 -34.39 -18.41
CA CYS A 602 2.30 -34.87 -19.26
C CYS A 602 2.84 -35.74 -20.41
N ASP A 603 1.97 -36.25 -21.30
CA ASP A 603 2.41 -37.06 -22.44
C ASP A 603 3.31 -36.25 -23.39
N ALA A 604 3.02 -34.95 -23.55
CA ALA A 604 3.73 -34.05 -24.47
C ALA A 604 5.19 -33.75 -24.08
N ASN A 605 5.59 -33.93 -22.82
CA ASN A 605 6.96 -33.71 -22.35
C ASN A 605 7.58 -34.92 -21.62
N ALA A 606 7.05 -36.11 -21.89
CA ALA A 606 7.49 -37.36 -21.30
C ALA A 606 9.01 -37.57 -21.42
N GLY A 607 9.63 -37.97 -20.30
CA GLY A 607 11.07 -38.28 -20.20
C GLY A 607 12.03 -37.08 -20.22
N VAL A 608 11.56 -35.83 -20.38
CA VAL A 608 12.47 -34.66 -20.36
C VAL A 608 13.04 -34.44 -18.96
N ASN A 609 12.20 -34.57 -17.93
CA ASN A 609 12.58 -34.33 -16.54
C ASN A 609 13.70 -35.28 -16.03
N ASP A 610 13.84 -36.46 -16.62
CA ASP A 610 14.86 -37.44 -16.22
C ASP A 610 16.27 -37.08 -16.73
N ASN A 611 16.37 -36.14 -17.66
CA ASN A 611 17.57 -35.82 -18.43
C ASN A 611 18.22 -34.49 -18.00
N ILE A 612 18.36 -34.26 -16.68
CA ILE A 612 18.96 -33.04 -16.12
C ILE A 612 20.47 -32.97 -16.42
N LEU A 613 20.92 -31.86 -17.03
CA LEU A 613 22.33 -31.51 -17.20
C LEU A 613 22.86 -30.61 -16.08
N GLN A 614 22.02 -29.68 -15.59
CA GLN A 614 22.30 -28.86 -14.41
C GLN A 614 20.98 -28.55 -13.66
N SER A 615 20.88 -29.03 -12.43
CA SER A 615 19.92 -28.53 -11.43
C SER A 615 20.57 -27.39 -10.64
N SER A 616 19.99 -26.19 -10.71
CA SER A 616 20.38 -25.09 -9.81
C SER A 616 19.31 -24.85 -8.74
N HIS A 617 19.58 -23.94 -7.82
CA HIS A 617 18.55 -23.29 -7.00
C HIS A 617 18.52 -21.78 -7.29
N ASP A 618 18.99 -21.39 -8.48
CA ASP A 618 19.09 -20.01 -8.91
C ASP A 618 17.71 -19.57 -9.40
N ASN A 619 17.21 -18.46 -8.87
CA ASN A 619 15.88 -17.97 -9.21
C ASN A 619 15.90 -17.44 -10.65
N LEU A 620 14.89 -17.80 -11.46
CA LEU A 620 14.72 -17.24 -12.80
C LEU A 620 14.63 -15.71 -12.73
N GLN A 621 14.03 -15.18 -11.66
CA GLN A 621 13.98 -13.75 -11.44
C GLN A 621 15.36 -13.12 -11.14
N ASP A 622 16.20 -13.77 -10.33
CA ASP A 622 17.57 -13.30 -10.04
C ASP A 622 18.45 -13.35 -11.30
N VAL A 623 18.31 -14.40 -12.12
CA VAL A 623 19.01 -14.55 -13.41
C VAL A 623 18.60 -13.45 -14.40
N ILE A 624 17.30 -13.11 -14.45
CA ILE A 624 16.79 -11.98 -15.23
C ILE A 624 17.29 -10.64 -14.66
N GLU A 625 17.34 -10.47 -13.33
CA GLU A 625 17.87 -9.27 -12.69
C GLU A 625 19.35 -9.06 -13.03
N GLU A 626 20.17 -10.11 -12.97
CA GLU A 626 21.60 -10.05 -13.31
C GLU A 626 21.78 -9.62 -14.77
N TYR A 627 21.13 -10.31 -15.71
CA TYR A 627 21.21 -10.00 -17.15
C TYR A 627 20.78 -8.54 -17.43
N LEU A 628 19.69 -8.08 -16.82
CA LEU A 628 19.22 -6.69 -16.94
C LEU A 628 20.20 -5.68 -16.32
N LYS A 629 20.77 -5.96 -15.14
CA LYS A 629 21.79 -5.11 -14.50
C LYS A 629 23.06 -5.01 -15.34
N GLU A 630 23.39 -6.03 -16.13
CA GLU A 630 24.53 -6.00 -17.04
C GLU A 630 24.24 -5.15 -18.28
N LYS A 631 23.10 -5.34 -18.94
CA LYS A 631 22.68 -4.47 -20.05
C LYS A 631 22.55 -3.00 -19.61
N ALA A 632 21.99 -2.74 -18.43
CA ALA A 632 21.84 -1.39 -17.85
C ALA A 632 23.17 -0.67 -17.54
N GLN A 633 24.31 -1.38 -17.45
CA GLN A 633 25.63 -0.74 -17.37
C GLN A 633 26.09 -0.17 -18.71
N ILE A 634 25.55 -0.69 -19.82
CA ILE A 634 25.89 -0.29 -21.18
C ILE A 634 25.01 0.89 -21.61
N SER A 635 23.68 0.78 -21.52
CA SER A 635 22.75 1.81 -21.99
C SER A 635 21.43 1.77 -21.22
N ASP A 636 20.51 2.68 -21.59
CA ASP A 636 19.09 2.42 -21.35
C ASP A 636 18.71 1.05 -21.98
N LEU A 637 17.82 0.33 -21.32
CA LEU A 637 17.38 -1.01 -21.67
C LEU A 637 16.51 -0.95 -22.94
N LYS A 638 16.97 -1.62 -23.99
CA LYS A 638 16.28 -1.82 -25.26
C LYS A 638 16.54 -3.26 -25.71
N LEU A 639 15.52 -3.91 -26.26
CA LEU A 639 15.61 -5.30 -26.73
C LEU A 639 15.45 -5.36 -28.26
N ASN A 640 16.07 -6.38 -28.86
CA ASN A 640 15.96 -6.69 -30.28
C ASN A 640 14.99 -7.86 -30.45
N ILE A 641 13.69 -7.57 -30.61
CA ILE A 641 12.64 -8.61 -30.61
C ILE A 641 12.72 -9.48 -31.87
N SER A 642 13.39 -10.61 -31.74
CA SER A 642 13.41 -11.67 -32.75
C SER A 642 12.04 -12.35 -32.79
N GLN A 643 11.29 -12.13 -33.87
CA GLN A 643 10.13 -12.96 -34.22
C GLN A 643 10.66 -14.29 -34.77
N ASN A 644 11.02 -15.22 -33.89
CA ASN A 644 11.60 -16.50 -34.27
C ASN A 644 10.54 -17.59 -34.52
N TRP A 645 9.30 -17.36 -34.10
CA TRP A 645 8.16 -18.21 -34.43
C TRP A 645 7.14 -17.48 -35.29
N GLN A 646 6.29 -18.24 -35.98
CA GLN A 646 5.25 -17.71 -36.86
C GLN A 646 3.95 -18.51 -36.72
N LEU A 647 2.82 -17.81 -36.60
CA LEU A 647 1.48 -18.40 -36.68
C LEU A 647 0.97 -18.32 -38.13
N ASN A 648 0.86 -19.45 -38.81
CA ASN A 648 0.34 -19.54 -40.17
C ASN A 648 -1.19 -19.58 -40.18
N LEU A 649 -1.81 -18.41 -40.06
CA LEU A 649 -3.26 -18.25 -40.29
C LEU A 649 -3.56 -18.04 -41.79
N PRO A 650 -4.78 -18.34 -42.26
CA PRO A 650 -5.20 -18.01 -43.63
C PRO A 650 -5.15 -16.51 -43.94
N ASP A 651 -5.07 -16.19 -45.22
CA ASP A 651 -5.20 -14.83 -45.73
C ASP A 651 -6.62 -14.28 -45.52
N ASP A 652 -6.72 -13.02 -45.09
CA ASP A 652 -7.97 -12.33 -44.70
C ASP A 652 -8.81 -13.04 -43.60
N TYR A 653 -8.16 -13.88 -42.79
CA TYR A 653 -8.78 -14.63 -41.68
C TYR A 653 -9.26 -13.69 -40.57
N LYS A 654 -10.58 -13.67 -40.36
CA LYS A 654 -11.27 -12.85 -39.35
C LYS A 654 -11.50 -13.64 -38.08
N PHE A 655 -11.09 -13.08 -36.94
CA PHE A 655 -11.18 -13.74 -35.64
C PHE A 655 -11.36 -12.75 -34.49
N LEU A 656 -11.88 -13.24 -33.36
CA LEU A 656 -11.75 -12.54 -32.07
C LEU A 656 -10.52 -13.01 -31.30
N MET A 657 -9.81 -12.03 -30.71
CA MET A 657 -8.77 -12.23 -29.71
C MET A 657 -9.24 -11.64 -28.38
N GLU A 658 -9.24 -12.43 -27.31
CA GLU A 658 -9.42 -11.94 -25.94
C GLU A 658 -8.10 -11.34 -25.44
N SER A 659 -8.12 -10.16 -24.81
CA SER A 659 -6.96 -9.62 -24.09
C SER A 659 -7.36 -8.52 -23.08
N GLY A 660 -6.46 -8.20 -22.16
CA GLY A 660 -6.69 -7.24 -21.07
C GLY A 660 -7.11 -5.84 -21.56
N LYS A 661 -8.12 -5.24 -20.91
CA LYS A 661 -8.64 -3.91 -21.28
C LYS A 661 -7.64 -2.77 -21.04
N SER A 662 -6.60 -2.99 -20.22
CA SER A 662 -5.49 -2.05 -20.04
C SER A 662 -4.61 -1.90 -21.30
N GLY A 663 -4.57 -2.93 -22.15
CA GLY A 663 -3.82 -2.93 -23.42
C GLY A 663 -4.52 -2.25 -24.60
N GLU A 664 -5.76 -1.77 -24.43
CA GLU A 664 -6.65 -1.33 -25.53
C GLU A 664 -5.97 -0.34 -26.50
N SER A 665 -5.22 0.65 -26.01
CA SER A 665 -4.54 1.64 -26.87
C SER A 665 -3.28 1.13 -27.57
N LEU A 666 -2.67 0.04 -27.08
CA LEU A 666 -1.54 -0.64 -27.72
C LEU A 666 -2.05 -1.60 -28.81
N LEU A 667 -3.10 -2.35 -28.50
CA LEU A 667 -3.72 -3.31 -29.42
C LEU A 667 -4.43 -2.61 -30.58
N LEU A 668 -5.16 -1.51 -30.34
CA LEU A 668 -5.76 -0.71 -31.41
C LEU A 668 -4.73 0.01 -32.32
N ALA A 669 -3.44 0.01 -31.96
CA ALA A 669 -2.37 0.50 -32.82
C ALA A 669 -1.75 -0.60 -33.72
N LYS A 670 -2.13 -1.87 -33.54
CA LYS A 670 -1.66 -2.99 -34.37
C LYS A 670 -2.47 -3.10 -35.65
N ASN A 671 -1.81 -3.19 -36.80
CA ASN A 671 -2.47 -3.25 -38.12
C ASN A 671 -3.49 -4.39 -38.27
N TRP A 672 -3.31 -5.51 -37.56
CA TRP A 672 -4.25 -6.64 -37.57
C TRP A 672 -5.51 -6.41 -36.73
N CYS A 673 -5.48 -5.49 -35.75
CA CYS A 673 -6.63 -5.15 -34.92
C CYS A 673 -7.51 -4.11 -35.62
N LYS A 674 -8.82 -4.36 -35.70
CA LYS A 674 -9.79 -3.51 -36.42
C LYS A 674 -10.77 -2.79 -35.48
N GLY A 675 -10.72 -3.08 -34.18
CA GLY A 675 -11.58 -2.49 -33.16
C GLY A 675 -11.82 -3.44 -31.98
N VAL A 676 -12.46 -2.94 -30.92
CA VAL A 676 -13.10 -3.80 -29.91
C VAL A 676 -14.47 -4.22 -30.43
N TYR A 677 -14.78 -5.51 -30.38
CA TYR A 677 -16.12 -6.04 -30.68
C TYR A 677 -17.05 -5.89 -29.47
N ASP A 678 -16.63 -6.41 -28.31
CA ASP A 678 -17.36 -6.29 -27.04
C ASP A 678 -16.40 -6.40 -25.83
N THR A 679 -16.91 -6.26 -24.60
CA THR A 679 -16.16 -6.29 -23.33
C THR A 679 -16.86 -7.20 -22.32
N MET A 680 -16.15 -8.17 -21.71
CA MET A 680 -16.65 -8.93 -20.57
C MET A 680 -15.76 -8.69 -19.34
N GLY A 681 -16.35 -8.07 -18.30
CA GLY A 681 -15.66 -7.78 -17.04
C GLY A 681 -14.45 -6.86 -17.23
N TYR A 682 -13.26 -7.45 -17.23
CA TYR A 682 -11.97 -6.77 -17.38
C TYR A 682 -11.30 -7.03 -18.75
N PHE A 683 -11.88 -7.88 -19.59
CA PHE A 683 -11.32 -8.27 -20.89
C PHE A 683 -12.07 -7.60 -22.04
N ASN A 684 -11.33 -7.28 -23.10
CA ASN A 684 -11.86 -6.86 -24.39
C ASN A 684 -11.75 -8.03 -25.38
N TYR A 685 -12.76 -8.20 -26.22
CA TYR A 685 -12.66 -9.05 -27.41
C TYR A 685 -12.37 -8.15 -28.61
N TYR A 686 -11.16 -8.27 -29.15
CA TYR A 686 -10.70 -7.47 -30.28
C TYR A 686 -11.07 -8.15 -31.59
N ASN A 687 -11.69 -7.40 -32.51
CA ASN A 687 -12.00 -7.86 -33.86
C ASN A 687 -10.74 -7.76 -34.72
N CYS A 688 -10.17 -8.90 -35.07
CA CYS A 688 -8.89 -9.01 -35.75
C CYS A 688 -9.07 -9.57 -37.17
N ASN A 689 -8.17 -9.16 -38.08
CA ASN A 689 -8.04 -9.73 -39.41
C ASN A 689 -6.55 -9.75 -39.79
N THR A 690 -6.06 -10.91 -40.22
CA THR A 690 -4.68 -11.15 -40.70
C THR A 690 -4.32 -10.31 -41.93
N GLY A 691 -5.29 -9.98 -42.79
CA GLY A 691 -5.05 -9.47 -44.14
C GLY A 691 -4.30 -10.49 -45.01
N VAL A 692 -3.75 -10.03 -46.13
CA VAL A 692 -2.81 -10.85 -46.93
C VAL A 692 -1.48 -10.95 -46.20
N GLN A 693 -1.06 -12.16 -45.86
CA GLN A 693 0.16 -12.45 -45.12
C GLN A 693 1.38 -12.42 -46.04
N ASN A 694 2.33 -11.52 -45.76
CA ASN A 694 3.64 -11.61 -46.42
C ASN A 694 4.43 -12.78 -45.82
N ARG A 695 4.75 -13.77 -46.66
CA ARG A 695 5.45 -15.01 -46.28
C ARG A 695 6.97 -14.93 -46.45
N GLN A 696 7.52 -13.77 -46.82
CA GLN A 696 8.96 -13.54 -46.89
C GLN A 696 9.61 -13.49 -45.50
N ASP A 697 10.83 -14.03 -45.39
CA ASP A 697 11.66 -13.89 -44.19
C ASP A 697 12.25 -12.48 -44.10
N ASP A 698 11.50 -11.55 -43.50
CA ASP A 698 11.96 -10.20 -43.16
C ASP A 698 12.52 -10.11 -41.71
N MET A 699 12.67 -11.26 -41.02
CA MET A 699 12.96 -11.35 -39.59
C MET A 699 14.42 -10.98 -39.27
N ILE A 700 14.63 -10.29 -38.14
CA ILE A 700 15.97 -10.05 -37.61
C ILE A 700 16.53 -11.32 -36.93
N PRO A 701 17.86 -11.56 -36.96
CA PRO A 701 18.46 -12.65 -36.23
C PRO A 701 18.24 -12.48 -34.71
N SER A 702 17.98 -13.59 -34.02
CA SER A 702 18.09 -13.64 -32.56
C SER A 702 19.57 -13.69 -32.18
N VAL A 703 19.97 -12.93 -31.16
CA VAL A 703 21.36 -12.80 -30.73
C VAL A 703 21.45 -12.62 -29.22
N VAL A 704 22.28 -13.42 -28.55
CA VAL A 704 22.69 -13.26 -27.15
C VAL A 704 24.22 -13.31 -27.08
N VAL A 705 24.82 -12.40 -26.30
CA VAL A 705 26.28 -12.25 -26.19
C VAL A 705 26.69 -12.32 -24.72
N SER A 706 27.39 -13.39 -24.36
CA SER A 706 27.57 -13.83 -22.98
C SER A 706 29.02 -13.78 -22.53
N GLU A 707 29.30 -13.07 -21.43
CA GLU A 707 30.56 -13.17 -20.69
C GLU A 707 30.58 -14.51 -19.94
N THR A 708 31.30 -15.51 -20.47
CA THR A 708 31.09 -16.92 -20.07
C THR A 708 31.65 -17.27 -18.69
N SER A 709 32.38 -16.34 -18.06
CA SER A 709 32.85 -16.45 -16.69
C SER A 709 32.87 -15.09 -16.02
N LYS A 710 32.21 -14.98 -14.85
CA LYS A 710 32.18 -13.80 -13.99
C LYS A 710 33.32 -13.75 -12.96
N ALA A 711 34.18 -14.77 -12.93
CA ALA A 711 35.27 -14.87 -11.95
C ALA A 711 36.37 -13.83 -12.23
N ASP A 712 36.84 -13.14 -11.19
CA ASP A 712 37.96 -12.19 -11.26
C ASP A 712 39.23 -12.85 -11.82
N THR A 713 39.81 -12.29 -12.89
CA THR A 713 40.92 -12.93 -13.63
C THR A 713 42.00 -11.96 -14.10
N LYS A 714 43.17 -12.50 -14.48
CA LYS A 714 44.26 -11.80 -15.20
C LYS A 714 44.49 -12.35 -16.61
N SER A 715 43.73 -13.36 -17.01
CA SER A 715 43.77 -14.00 -18.33
C SER A 715 42.64 -13.47 -19.21
N SER A 716 42.66 -13.83 -20.49
CA SER A 716 41.54 -13.54 -21.38
C SER A 716 40.27 -14.28 -20.97
N VAL A 717 39.12 -13.62 -21.11
CA VAL A 717 37.79 -14.18 -20.86
C VAL A 717 37.17 -14.62 -22.20
N PRO A 718 36.52 -15.80 -22.29
CA PRO A 718 35.73 -16.16 -23.45
C PRO A 718 34.40 -15.40 -23.45
N VAL A 719 33.98 -14.97 -24.62
CA VAL A 719 32.65 -14.40 -24.88
C VAL A 719 31.98 -15.27 -25.93
N ARG A 720 30.83 -15.84 -25.58
CA ARG A 720 30.03 -16.68 -26.49
C ARG A 720 28.95 -15.83 -27.16
N VAL A 721 28.71 -16.09 -28.44
CA VAL A 721 27.60 -15.51 -29.21
C VAL A 721 26.66 -16.65 -29.57
N VAL A 722 25.47 -16.67 -28.97
CA VAL A 722 24.37 -17.54 -29.40
C VAL A 722 23.57 -16.74 -30.42
N ALA A 723 23.49 -17.19 -31.66
CA ALA A 723 22.76 -16.49 -32.70
C ALA A 723 22.11 -17.44 -33.70
N ASN A 724 20.89 -17.14 -34.11
CA ASN A 724 20.10 -17.97 -35.01
C ASN A 724 19.11 -17.11 -35.85
N ALA A 725 18.86 -17.53 -37.09
CA ALA A 725 17.88 -16.93 -37.99
C ALA A 725 17.35 -17.95 -39.00
N LYS A 726 16.12 -17.75 -39.48
CA LYS A 726 15.42 -18.63 -40.43
C LYS A 726 16.14 -18.77 -41.78
N SER A 727 16.82 -17.71 -42.22
CA SER A 727 17.70 -17.67 -43.41
C SER A 727 19.17 -17.98 -43.11
N GLY A 728 19.50 -18.40 -41.88
CA GLY A 728 20.86 -18.71 -41.42
C GLY A 728 21.72 -17.47 -41.16
N ILE A 729 22.61 -17.51 -40.15
CA ILE A 729 23.63 -16.47 -39.90
C ILE A 729 24.75 -16.55 -40.94
N THR A 730 24.98 -15.45 -41.65
CA THR A 730 26.01 -15.30 -42.70
C THR A 730 27.24 -14.53 -42.24
N VAL A 731 27.09 -13.60 -41.30
CA VAL A 731 28.20 -12.78 -40.78
C VAL A 731 28.13 -12.69 -39.26
N LYS A 732 29.27 -12.91 -38.60
CA LYS A 732 29.53 -12.54 -37.20
C LYS A 732 30.81 -11.71 -37.14
N LYS A 733 30.76 -10.54 -36.50
CA LYS A 733 31.92 -9.66 -36.27
C LYS A 733 31.86 -9.09 -34.85
N TYR A 734 33.01 -8.84 -34.22
CA TYR A 734 33.09 -8.15 -32.92
C TYR A 734 34.13 -7.03 -32.91
N VAL A 735 33.92 -6.03 -32.06
CA VAL A 735 34.90 -4.95 -31.83
C VAL A 735 34.86 -4.46 -30.38
N LYS A 736 36.01 -4.03 -29.86
CA LYS A 736 36.07 -3.37 -28.55
C LYS A 736 35.56 -1.94 -28.66
N GLY A 737 34.44 -1.66 -28.01
CA GLY A 737 33.81 -0.36 -27.97
C GLY A 737 32.29 -0.45 -27.92
N ASP A 738 31.66 0.72 -27.83
CA ASP A 738 30.22 0.92 -27.83
C ASP A 738 29.84 1.55 -29.16
N TYR A 739 29.46 0.70 -30.12
CA TYR A 739 29.18 1.06 -31.51
C TYR A 739 27.79 0.61 -31.91
N ASP A 740 27.13 1.37 -32.78
CA ASP A 740 25.80 1.05 -33.30
C ASP A 740 25.89 0.55 -34.75
N LYS A 741 24.75 0.11 -35.31
CA LYS A 741 24.67 -0.61 -36.60
C LYS A 741 25.30 0.17 -37.76
N ASP A 742 25.12 1.48 -37.79
CA ASP A 742 25.52 2.35 -38.90
C ASP A 742 27.00 2.84 -38.79
N SER A 743 27.79 2.25 -37.88
CA SER A 743 29.18 2.66 -37.68
C SER A 743 30.13 2.14 -38.76
N GLU A 744 31.02 3.00 -39.25
CA GLU A 744 32.08 2.66 -40.21
C GLU A 744 32.99 1.50 -39.74
N VAL A 745 33.05 1.24 -38.43
CA VAL A 745 33.85 0.17 -37.81
C VAL A 745 33.58 -1.22 -38.40
N TRP A 746 32.36 -1.48 -38.89
CA TRP A 746 31.97 -2.75 -39.48
C TRP A 746 32.55 -2.99 -40.89
N ASN A 747 33.03 -1.90 -41.54
CA ASN A 747 33.57 -1.88 -42.90
C ASN A 747 35.08 -1.62 -42.96
N LEU A 748 35.70 -1.19 -41.85
CA LEU A 748 37.15 -1.03 -41.72
C LEU A 748 37.85 -2.39 -41.49
N THR A 749 39.13 -2.49 -41.85
CA THR A 749 39.96 -3.66 -41.48
C THR A 749 40.35 -3.60 -39.99
N PRO A 750 40.58 -4.74 -39.31
CA PRO A 750 41.06 -4.75 -37.93
C PRO A 750 42.34 -3.94 -37.69
N ALA A 751 43.27 -3.93 -38.65
CA ALA A 751 44.50 -3.14 -38.59
C ALA A 751 44.24 -1.62 -38.60
N SER A 752 43.09 -1.19 -39.14
CA SER A 752 42.61 0.20 -39.12
C SER A 752 41.65 0.48 -37.95
N GLY A 753 41.52 -0.44 -36.99
CA GLY A 753 40.58 -0.34 -35.85
C GLY A 753 39.15 -0.82 -36.15
N GLY A 754 38.94 -1.52 -37.27
CA GLY A 754 37.67 -2.14 -37.64
C GLY A 754 37.36 -3.44 -36.87
N ALA A 755 36.18 -3.99 -37.12
CA ALA A 755 35.69 -5.19 -36.46
C ALA A 755 36.34 -6.49 -36.99
N ILE A 756 36.52 -7.45 -36.09
CA ILE A 756 37.12 -8.77 -36.34
C ILE A 756 36.01 -9.77 -36.65
N THR A 757 36.08 -10.45 -37.80
CA THR A 757 35.18 -11.55 -38.18
C THR A 757 35.37 -12.76 -37.25
N MET A 758 34.29 -13.48 -36.95
CA MET A 758 34.30 -14.65 -36.05
C MET A 758 34.11 -15.96 -36.82
N ASP A 759 35.15 -16.80 -36.83
CA ASP A 759 35.11 -18.15 -37.43
C ASP A 759 34.45 -19.21 -36.53
N SER A 760 33.99 -18.83 -35.33
CA SER A 760 33.28 -19.70 -34.38
C SER A 760 32.21 -18.93 -33.60
N ASP A 761 31.54 -19.59 -32.64
CA ASP A 761 30.59 -18.95 -31.72
C ASP A 761 31.25 -18.36 -30.47
N THR A 762 32.58 -18.33 -30.40
CA THR A 762 33.32 -17.81 -29.25
C THR A 762 34.48 -16.92 -29.71
N PHE A 763 34.66 -15.79 -29.04
CA PHE A 763 35.86 -14.96 -29.14
C PHE A 763 36.46 -14.72 -27.75
N SER A 764 37.73 -14.32 -27.68
CA SER A 764 38.42 -14.08 -26.41
C SER A 764 38.81 -12.60 -26.27
N VAL A 765 38.62 -12.05 -25.07
CA VAL A 765 38.89 -10.64 -24.74
C VAL A 765 39.90 -10.53 -23.59
N SER A 766 40.84 -9.60 -23.69
CA SER A 766 41.96 -9.44 -22.74
C SER A 766 41.90 -8.15 -21.89
N GLU A 767 40.85 -7.35 -22.03
CA GLU A 767 40.69 -6.07 -21.33
C GLU A 767 39.23 -5.80 -20.97
N ASN A 768 38.98 -5.11 -19.85
CA ASN A 768 37.65 -4.62 -19.53
C ASN A 768 37.16 -3.56 -20.53
N GLY A 769 35.84 -3.50 -20.73
CA GLY A 769 35.18 -2.53 -21.59
C GLY A 769 33.79 -2.99 -22.04
N VAL A 770 33.14 -2.20 -22.89
CA VAL A 770 32.03 -2.66 -23.72
C VAL A 770 32.60 -3.30 -24.98
N TYR A 771 32.01 -4.41 -25.42
CA TYR A 771 32.25 -5.01 -26.72
C TYR A 771 30.94 -5.04 -27.49
N SER A 772 30.99 -4.64 -28.76
CA SER A 772 29.85 -4.65 -29.68
C SER A 772 30.03 -5.80 -30.67
N VAL A 773 28.98 -6.59 -30.87
CA VAL A 773 28.92 -7.73 -31.78
C VAL A 773 27.88 -7.46 -32.85
N TYR A 774 28.29 -7.55 -34.11
CA TYR A 774 27.44 -7.45 -35.28
C TYR A 774 27.14 -8.85 -35.79
N VAL A 775 25.85 -9.13 -36.03
CA VAL A 775 25.37 -10.39 -36.62
C VAL A 775 24.47 -10.08 -37.80
N GLU A 776 24.63 -10.78 -38.91
CA GLU A 776 23.76 -10.72 -40.10
C GLU A 776 23.28 -12.10 -40.54
N SER A 777 22.04 -12.17 -41.02
CA SER A 777 21.39 -13.36 -41.57
C SER A 777 21.27 -13.33 -43.10
N GLY A 778 20.97 -14.47 -43.73
CA GLY A 778 20.93 -14.64 -45.19
C GLY A 778 19.92 -13.76 -45.93
N ASN A 779 18.91 -13.23 -45.24
CA ASN A 779 17.98 -12.21 -45.73
C ASN A 779 18.54 -10.76 -45.69
N GLY A 780 19.79 -10.55 -45.27
CA GLY A 780 20.41 -9.23 -45.11
C GLY A 780 19.93 -8.44 -43.89
N LYS A 781 19.22 -9.07 -42.95
CA LYS A 781 18.84 -8.46 -41.67
C LYS A 781 19.99 -8.62 -40.69
N SER A 782 20.25 -7.57 -39.91
CA SER A 782 21.41 -7.54 -39.01
C SER A 782 21.14 -6.78 -37.72
N VAL A 783 21.69 -7.29 -36.63
CA VAL A 783 21.53 -6.83 -35.23
C VAL A 783 22.91 -6.47 -34.66
N ILE A 784 22.92 -5.45 -33.80
CA ILE A 784 24.04 -5.22 -32.87
C ILE A 784 23.61 -5.66 -31.48
N GLU A 785 24.37 -6.56 -30.89
CA GLU A 785 24.30 -6.84 -29.47
C GLU A 785 25.57 -6.39 -28.74
N LYS A 786 25.43 -6.13 -27.44
CA LYS A 786 26.50 -5.56 -26.61
C LYS A 786 26.66 -6.34 -25.30
N VAL A 787 27.92 -6.51 -24.90
CA VAL A 787 28.32 -7.12 -23.62
C VAL A 787 29.30 -6.21 -22.89
N ALA A 788 29.23 -6.20 -21.56
CA ALA A 788 30.18 -5.51 -20.70
C ALA A 788 31.11 -6.53 -20.04
N ILE A 789 32.42 -6.30 -20.16
CA ILE A 789 33.47 -7.16 -19.59
C ILE A 789 34.12 -6.40 -18.45
N THR A 790 34.10 -6.99 -17.24
CA THR A 790 34.39 -6.24 -16.00
C THR A 790 35.32 -6.94 -15.01
N ASN A 791 35.56 -8.23 -15.18
CA ASN A 791 36.33 -9.09 -14.28
C ASN A 791 37.85 -9.17 -14.58
N ILE A 792 38.34 -8.53 -15.65
CA ILE A 792 39.75 -8.60 -16.07
C ILE A 792 40.58 -7.52 -15.35
N TYR A 793 41.52 -7.97 -14.52
CA TYR A 793 42.41 -7.10 -13.76
C TYR A 793 43.59 -6.62 -14.61
N PRO A 794 43.83 -5.31 -14.70
CA PRO A 794 44.98 -4.79 -15.42
C PRO A 794 46.26 -5.19 -14.67
N THR A 795 47.28 -5.60 -15.41
CA THR A 795 48.58 -6.00 -14.84
C THR A 795 49.35 -4.84 -14.18
N SER A 796 48.93 -3.59 -14.42
CA SER A 796 49.48 -2.39 -13.78
C SER A 796 48.43 -1.26 -13.71
N LEU A 797 48.38 -0.54 -12.58
CA LEU A 797 47.38 0.51 -12.32
C LEU A 797 47.83 1.89 -12.85
N ILE A 798 47.29 2.27 -14.00
CA ILE A 798 47.55 3.58 -14.64
C ILE A 798 46.81 4.71 -13.90
N ALA A 799 47.40 5.91 -13.87
CA ALA A 799 46.82 7.09 -13.22
C ALA A 799 45.54 7.56 -13.94
N PRO A 800 44.49 8.01 -13.22
CA PRO A 800 43.25 8.51 -13.83
C PRO A 800 43.50 9.83 -14.56
N VAL A 801 42.90 9.99 -15.74
CA VAL A 801 42.79 11.27 -16.42
C VAL A 801 41.66 12.06 -15.76
N VAL A 802 41.95 13.28 -15.29
CA VAL A 802 41.00 14.08 -14.49
C VAL A 802 40.59 15.33 -15.27
N GLY A 803 39.29 15.59 -15.34
CA GLY A 803 38.73 16.79 -15.96
C GLY A 803 39.11 18.09 -15.24
N THR A 804 38.84 19.23 -15.89
CA THR A 804 39.00 20.54 -15.22
C THR A 804 37.95 20.71 -14.14
N VAL A 805 38.38 20.77 -12.88
CA VAL A 805 37.54 21.15 -11.73
C VAL A 805 37.64 22.66 -11.48
N THR A 806 36.51 23.32 -11.28
CA THR A 806 36.39 24.76 -10.99
C THR A 806 35.75 25.03 -9.62
N ASN A 807 35.80 26.28 -9.15
CA ASN A 807 35.27 26.69 -7.85
C ASN A 807 33.73 26.80 -7.78
N ILE A 808 33.01 26.27 -8.77
CA ILE A 808 31.55 26.13 -8.75
C ILE A 808 31.05 24.68 -8.84
N ASP A 809 31.94 23.72 -9.13
CA ASP A 809 31.57 22.33 -9.40
C ASP A 809 31.46 21.51 -8.11
N ASP A 810 30.49 20.60 -8.03
CA ASP A 810 30.30 19.65 -6.91
C ASP A 810 30.67 18.20 -7.27
N GLU A 811 31.52 18.03 -8.29
CA GLU A 811 32.04 16.74 -8.72
C GLU A 811 33.45 16.83 -9.31
N VAL A 812 34.09 15.66 -9.43
CA VAL A 812 35.29 15.44 -10.23
C VAL A 812 34.96 14.36 -11.24
N THR A 813 35.00 14.73 -12.52
CA THR A 813 34.82 13.81 -13.65
C THR A 813 36.16 13.43 -14.28
N GLY A 814 36.20 12.33 -15.02
CA GLY A 814 37.41 11.88 -15.71
C GLY A 814 37.27 10.48 -16.30
N THR A 815 38.41 9.91 -16.72
CA THR A 815 38.50 8.55 -17.25
C THR A 815 39.62 7.74 -16.60
N ALA A 816 39.43 6.43 -16.54
CA ALA A 816 40.38 5.44 -16.03
C ALA A 816 40.01 4.04 -16.56
N TYR A 817 40.77 3.01 -16.18
CA TYR A 817 40.43 1.62 -16.50
C TYR A 817 39.10 1.21 -15.82
N PRO A 818 38.17 0.52 -16.52
CA PRO A 818 36.85 0.16 -15.98
C PRO A 818 36.90 -0.73 -14.73
N ASN A 819 35.83 -0.68 -13.93
CA ASN A 819 35.63 -1.43 -12.67
C ASN A 819 36.63 -1.14 -11.53
N LEU A 820 37.58 -0.23 -11.72
CA LEU A 820 38.42 0.27 -10.62
C LEU A 820 37.64 1.26 -9.73
N THR A 821 38.04 1.38 -8.45
CA THR A 821 37.57 2.44 -7.56
C THR A 821 38.40 3.70 -7.76
N VAL A 822 37.78 4.82 -8.16
CA VAL A 822 38.43 6.13 -8.15
C VAL A 822 38.34 6.78 -6.77
N ASN A 823 39.45 7.35 -6.30
CA ASN A 823 39.65 7.91 -4.97
C ASN A 823 40.05 9.39 -5.08
N VAL A 824 39.14 10.31 -4.76
CA VAL A 824 39.38 11.76 -4.78
C VAL A 824 39.70 12.25 -3.36
N LYS A 825 40.96 12.61 -3.12
CA LYS A 825 41.48 13.12 -1.84
C LYS A 825 41.46 14.65 -1.81
N ILE A 826 40.80 15.20 -0.78
CA ILE A 826 40.69 16.65 -0.52
C ILE A 826 41.08 16.92 0.94
N GLY A 827 42.37 17.21 1.16
CA GLY A 827 42.94 17.28 2.51
C GLY A 827 43.02 15.87 3.12
N SER A 828 42.43 15.69 4.31
CA SER A 828 42.34 14.39 4.98
C SER A 828 41.17 13.51 4.53
N LYS A 829 40.20 14.04 3.78
CA LYS A 829 39.02 13.28 3.32
C LYS A 829 39.26 12.66 1.94
N VAL A 830 38.77 11.43 1.75
CA VAL A 830 38.67 10.76 0.46
C VAL A 830 37.20 10.55 0.11
N TYR A 831 36.83 10.82 -1.14
CA TYR A 831 35.54 10.52 -1.74
C TYR A 831 35.77 9.42 -2.79
N LYS A 832 34.85 8.46 -2.90
CA LYS A 832 34.99 7.29 -3.78
C LYS A 832 33.82 7.20 -4.78
N ALA A 833 34.09 6.62 -5.94
CA ALA A 833 33.09 6.03 -6.84
C ALA A 833 33.77 4.89 -7.65
N SER A 834 32.99 4.05 -8.31
CA SER A 834 33.51 3.12 -9.31
C SER A 834 33.71 3.84 -10.66
N VAL A 835 34.65 3.34 -11.46
CA VAL A 835 34.78 3.67 -12.89
C VAL A 835 33.84 2.75 -13.67
N ASN A 836 32.96 3.32 -14.50
CA ASN A 836 31.98 2.53 -15.24
C ASN A 836 32.60 1.72 -16.40
N VAL A 837 31.81 0.84 -17.00
CA VAL A 837 32.24 -0.06 -18.10
C VAL A 837 32.78 0.70 -19.33
N LYS A 838 32.38 1.97 -19.52
CA LYS A 838 32.87 2.88 -20.57
C LYS A 838 34.10 3.70 -20.14
N GLY A 839 34.79 3.29 -19.07
CA GLY A 839 36.01 3.91 -18.55
C GLY A 839 35.83 5.31 -17.96
N LYS A 840 34.59 5.76 -17.71
CA LYS A 840 34.27 7.10 -17.19
C LYS A 840 33.95 7.06 -15.70
N PHE A 841 34.29 8.11 -14.97
CA PHE A 841 33.90 8.27 -13.57
C PHE A 841 33.37 9.68 -13.26
N THR A 842 32.50 9.75 -12.25
CA THR A 842 32.00 10.99 -11.64
C THR A 842 31.99 10.83 -10.13
N VAL A 843 32.86 11.53 -9.41
CA VAL A 843 32.92 11.52 -7.94
C VAL A 843 32.31 12.79 -7.39
N LYS A 844 31.15 12.70 -6.73
CA LYS A 844 30.55 13.86 -6.03
C LYS A 844 31.44 14.32 -4.88
N ILE A 845 31.72 15.63 -4.84
CA ILE A 845 32.56 16.28 -3.82
C ILE A 845 31.93 17.59 -3.33
N PRO A 846 32.23 18.07 -2.12
CA PRO A 846 31.87 19.43 -1.73
C PRO A 846 32.58 20.44 -2.65
N VAL A 847 31.87 21.46 -3.13
CA VAL A 847 32.47 22.55 -3.94
C VAL A 847 33.63 23.22 -3.20
N GLN A 848 34.79 23.28 -3.85
CA GLN A 848 36.03 23.84 -3.31
C GLN A 848 36.25 25.29 -3.74
N ASN A 849 37.12 26.02 -3.02
CA ASN A 849 37.56 27.35 -3.44
C ASN A 849 38.66 27.24 -4.52
N ALA A 850 38.75 28.25 -5.39
CA ALA A 850 39.79 28.33 -6.41
C ALA A 850 41.20 28.34 -5.80
N GLY A 851 42.17 27.75 -6.51
CA GLY A 851 43.57 27.61 -6.08
C GLY A 851 43.84 26.42 -5.14
N LYS A 852 42.81 25.71 -4.68
CA LYS A 852 42.99 24.49 -3.88
C LYS A 852 43.41 23.31 -4.77
N LYS A 853 44.36 22.49 -4.30
CA LYS A 853 44.72 21.21 -4.95
C LYS A 853 43.78 20.08 -4.53
N ILE A 854 43.45 19.21 -5.47
CA ILE A 854 42.71 17.95 -5.32
C ILE A 854 43.59 16.84 -5.91
N THR A 855 43.68 15.71 -5.23
CA THR A 855 44.51 14.57 -5.66
C THR A 855 43.61 13.38 -5.97
N VAL A 856 43.80 12.71 -7.10
CA VAL A 856 42.95 11.61 -7.58
C VAL A 856 43.83 10.42 -7.97
N TYR A 857 43.46 9.23 -7.54
CA TYR A 857 44.08 7.96 -7.95
C TYR A 857 43.01 6.88 -8.09
N VAL A 858 43.31 5.78 -8.76
CA VAL A 858 42.46 4.58 -8.76
C VAL A 858 43.05 3.47 -7.91
N SER A 859 42.20 2.58 -7.42
CA SER A 859 42.55 1.36 -6.73
C SER A 859 41.68 0.19 -7.19
N ASP A 860 42.23 -1.02 -7.14
CA ASP A 860 41.51 -2.27 -7.40
C ASP A 860 40.79 -2.78 -6.14
N LYS A 861 40.25 -4.01 -6.18
CA LYS A 861 39.63 -4.67 -5.02
C LYS A 861 40.67 -5.07 -3.94
N SER A 862 41.91 -5.35 -4.34
CA SER A 862 43.04 -5.68 -3.44
C SER A 862 43.48 -4.47 -2.59
N GLY A 863 43.24 -3.26 -3.08
CA GLY A 863 43.61 -2.00 -2.43
C GLY A 863 44.94 -1.40 -2.91
N ASP A 864 45.54 -1.97 -3.96
CA ASP A 864 46.68 -1.42 -4.67
C ASP A 864 46.30 -0.11 -5.37
N LYS A 865 47.27 0.74 -5.71
CA LYS A 865 47.01 2.15 -6.07
C LYS A 865 47.81 2.59 -7.28
N SER A 866 47.14 3.28 -8.20
CA SER A 866 47.82 3.99 -9.28
C SER A 866 48.68 5.14 -8.79
N LYS A 867 49.58 5.63 -9.65
CA LYS A 867 50.12 6.99 -9.52
C LYS A 867 48.97 8.00 -9.43
N SER A 868 49.18 9.09 -8.69
CA SER A 868 48.14 10.09 -8.41
C SER A 868 48.19 11.29 -9.37
N THR A 869 47.06 11.64 -9.96
CA THR A 869 46.85 12.87 -10.73
C THR A 869 46.47 14.02 -9.79
N SER A 870 47.03 15.21 -9.99
CA SER A 870 46.82 16.36 -9.11
C SER A 870 46.26 17.55 -9.89
N VAL A 871 45.03 17.95 -9.59
CA VAL A 871 44.35 19.07 -10.26
C VAL A 871 44.22 20.27 -9.31
N THR A 872 44.41 21.47 -9.84
CA THR A 872 44.20 22.72 -9.09
C THR A 872 42.88 23.35 -9.52
N VAL A 873 42.00 23.61 -8.55
CA VAL A 873 40.64 24.12 -8.78
C VAL A 873 40.70 25.49 -9.45
N LYS A 874 40.24 25.59 -10.70
CA LYS A 874 40.26 26.84 -11.50
C LYS A 874 39.16 27.82 -11.04
N ARG A 875 39.32 29.11 -11.34
CA ARG A 875 38.39 30.18 -10.96
C ARG A 875 37.35 30.46 -12.06
N ASN A 876 36.15 29.92 -11.91
CA ASN A 876 34.98 30.22 -12.74
C ASN A 876 33.99 31.13 -11.96
N GLY A 877 34.30 32.42 -11.93
CA GLY A 877 33.59 33.38 -11.08
C GLY A 877 34.08 33.38 -9.62
N PRO A 878 33.35 34.05 -8.71
CA PRO A 878 33.77 34.19 -7.32
C PRO A 878 33.56 32.92 -6.49
N ASN A 879 34.37 32.74 -5.44
CA ASN A 879 34.20 31.63 -4.50
C ASN A 879 32.82 31.67 -3.84
N SER A 880 32.27 30.48 -3.59
CA SER A 880 30.99 30.32 -2.90
C SER A 880 31.06 30.85 -1.46
N PRO A 881 30.13 31.71 -1.00
CA PRO A 881 30.19 32.34 0.33
C PRO A 881 30.02 31.33 1.48
N LYS A 882 30.15 31.79 2.73
CA LYS A 882 29.67 31.09 3.95
C LYS A 882 28.45 31.83 4.49
N ILE A 883 27.44 31.10 4.98
CA ILE A 883 26.35 31.67 5.79
C ILE A 883 26.57 31.24 7.25
N THR A 884 27.04 32.16 8.09
CA THR A 884 27.32 31.88 9.51
C THR A 884 26.03 31.81 10.32
N SER A 885 25.15 32.81 10.22
CA SER A 885 23.92 32.89 11.03
C SER A 885 22.71 33.42 10.26
N VAL A 886 21.58 32.71 10.39
CA VAL A 886 20.24 33.24 10.11
C VAL A 886 19.23 32.56 11.06
N LYS A 887 18.36 33.37 11.71
CA LYS A 887 17.53 32.98 12.86
C LYS A 887 16.08 33.45 12.69
N ASN A 888 15.10 32.65 13.15
CA ASN A 888 13.68 32.96 13.01
C ASN A 888 13.15 34.09 13.92
N ASN A 889 14.00 34.69 14.75
CA ASN A 889 13.72 35.96 15.44
C ASN A 889 14.57 37.14 14.93
N GLY A 890 15.48 36.90 13.97
CA GLY A 890 16.37 37.90 13.41
C GLY A 890 15.77 38.70 12.26
N TYR A 891 16.53 39.71 11.84
CA TYR A 891 16.26 40.61 10.71
C TYR A 891 17.46 40.74 9.76
N GLU A 892 18.39 39.78 9.83
CA GLU A 892 19.64 39.79 9.06
C GLU A 892 20.15 38.37 8.80
N ILE A 893 20.85 38.20 7.68
CA ILE A 893 21.71 37.07 7.36
C ILE A 893 23.14 37.52 7.63
N LYS A 894 23.95 36.69 8.32
CA LYS A 894 25.39 36.91 8.48
C LYS A 894 26.18 35.84 7.76
N GLY A 895 27.36 36.21 7.26
CA GLY A 895 28.26 35.30 6.59
C GLY A 895 29.61 35.93 6.27
N ASN A 896 30.38 35.25 5.43
CA ASN A 896 31.66 35.73 4.89
C ASN A 896 31.72 35.40 3.39
N THR A 897 32.33 36.25 2.56
CA THR A 897 32.37 36.12 1.11
C THR A 897 33.23 34.96 0.59
N ASN A 898 34.23 34.50 1.36
CA ASN A 898 35.33 33.62 0.90
C ASN A 898 36.14 34.15 -0.31
N ASP A 899 36.01 35.43 -0.63
CA ASP A 899 36.64 36.06 -1.80
C ASP A 899 36.75 37.59 -1.59
N SER A 900 37.73 38.22 -2.23
CA SER A 900 37.92 39.68 -2.18
C SER A 900 37.17 40.40 -3.29
N ASN A 901 36.86 41.68 -3.09
CA ASN A 901 36.24 42.58 -4.09
C ASN A 901 34.87 42.15 -4.66
N VAL A 902 34.22 41.14 -4.10
CA VAL A 902 32.87 40.68 -4.48
C VAL A 902 31.75 41.44 -3.76
N LYS A 903 30.53 41.38 -4.32
CA LYS A 903 29.29 41.81 -3.67
C LYS A 903 28.41 40.59 -3.35
N VAL A 904 27.39 40.72 -2.50
CA VAL A 904 26.48 39.62 -2.15
C VAL A 904 25.01 39.98 -2.31
N TYR A 905 24.18 38.98 -2.63
CA TYR A 905 22.72 39.05 -2.58
C TYR A 905 22.13 37.75 -2.01
N ALA A 906 20.89 37.82 -1.51
CA ALA A 906 20.18 36.66 -0.97
C ALA A 906 18.83 36.43 -1.65
N VAL A 907 18.41 35.18 -1.81
CA VAL A 907 17.08 34.80 -2.31
C VAL A 907 16.31 34.07 -1.21
N ILE A 908 15.05 34.48 -0.99
CA ILE A 908 14.13 33.85 -0.03
C ILE A 908 12.74 33.79 -0.65
N GLY A 909 12.36 32.60 -1.11
CA GLY A 909 11.15 32.41 -1.93
C GLY A 909 11.16 33.34 -3.15
N LYS A 910 10.02 33.97 -3.45
CA LYS A 910 9.86 34.87 -4.61
C LYS A 910 10.47 36.28 -4.42
N ASN A 911 11.45 36.46 -3.52
CA ASN A 911 12.12 37.75 -3.27
C ASN A 911 13.64 37.61 -3.36
N VAL A 912 14.29 38.60 -3.96
CA VAL A 912 15.76 38.75 -3.97
C VAL A 912 16.15 40.04 -3.24
N TYR A 913 17.11 39.94 -2.33
CA TYR A 913 17.55 40.98 -1.40
C TYR A 913 18.91 41.50 -1.84
N VAL A 914 18.93 42.75 -2.30
CA VAL A 914 20.09 43.42 -2.94
C VAL A 914 20.45 44.70 -2.20
N SER A 915 21.70 45.14 -2.29
CA SER A 915 22.16 46.36 -1.62
C SER A 915 21.42 47.61 -2.09
N LYS A 916 20.98 48.46 -1.15
CA LYS A 916 20.47 49.80 -1.41
C LYS A 916 21.49 50.67 -2.17
N ALA A 917 22.77 50.62 -1.77
CA ALA A 917 23.82 51.49 -2.30
C ALA A 917 24.21 51.12 -3.74
N ILE A 918 24.17 49.83 -4.10
CA ILE A 918 24.55 49.33 -5.43
C ILE A 918 23.32 49.24 -6.37
N GLY A 919 22.11 49.24 -5.80
CA GLY A 919 20.86 49.33 -6.53
C GLY A 919 20.42 48.02 -7.21
N SER A 920 19.42 48.15 -8.08
CA SER A 920 18.78 47.02 -8.78
C SER A 920 19.36 46.74 -10.16
N SER A 921 20.18 47.65 -10.70
CA SER A 921 20.92 47.48 -11.95
C SER A 921 21.99 46.38 -11.84
N TYR A 922 22.69 46.30 -10.70
CA TYR A 922 23.73 45.31 -10.47
C TYR A 922 23.20 43.86 -10.57
N TYR A 923 22.14 43.53 -9.84
CA TYR A 923 21.53 42.20 -9.92
C TYR A 923 20.98 41.87 -11.32
N LYS A 924 20.49 42.89 -12.06
CA LYS A 924 20.04 42.72 -13.46
C LYS A 924 21.16 42.44 -14.46
N LYS A 925 22.42 42.76 -14.14
CA LYS A 925 23.61 42.44 -14.96
C LYS A 925 24.22 41.06 -14.62
N CYS A 926 23.78 40.42 -13.53
CA CYS A 926 24.32 39.14 -13.09
C CYS A 926 23.86 37.99 -14.00
N ASN A 927 24.73 37.02 -14.28
CA ASN A 927 24.32 35.80 -14.99
C ASN A 927 23.31 34.94 -14.18
N GLY A 928 23.21 35.14 -12.86
CA GLY A 928 22.17 34.59 -11.98
C GLY A 928 20.89 35.45 -11.85
N TYR A 929 20.56 36.30 -12.84
CA TYR A 929 19.34 37.12 -12.83
C TYR A 929 18.08 36.32 -13.18
N ASP A 930 17.14 36.19 -12.23
CA ASP A 930 15.81 35.63 -12.49
C ASP A 930 14.73 36.73 -12.49
N LYS A 931 14.12 36.95 -13.68
CA LYS A 931 12.99 37.88 -13.88
C LYS A 931 11.73 37.53 -13.07
N LYS A 932 11.61 36.31 -12.53
CA LYS A 932 10.50 35.88 -11.66
C LYS A 932 10.66 36.36 -10.20
N LEU A 933 11.84 36.81 -9.78
CA LEU A 933 12.11 37.24 -8.40
C LEU A 933 11.83 38.74 -8.17
N LYS A 934 11.14 39.04 -7.06
CA LYS A 934 10.79 40.42 -6.69
C LYS A 934 11.95 41.08 -5.93
N ILE A 935 12.62 42.04 -6.57
CA ILE A 935 13.77 42.77 -6.00
C ILE A 935 13.35 43.57 -4.75
N LYS A 936 14.17 43.48 -3.70
CA LYS A 936 14.07 44.22 -2.43
C LYS A 936 15.41 44.89 -2.14
N LYS A 937 15.45 46.22 -2.24
CA LYS A 937 16.63 47.04 -1.86
C LYS A 937 16.72 47.11 -0.33
N VAL A 938 17.75 46.52 0.26
CA VAL A 938 17.98 46.42 1.71
C VAL A 938 19.37 46.90 2.09
N ASN A 939 19.63 47.11 3.39
CA ASN A 939 21.00 47.37 3.82
C ASN A 939 21.85 46.09 3.63
N VAL A 940 23.03 46.24 3.03
CA VAL A 940 24.01 45.17 2.87
C VAL A 940 25.37 45.77 3.18
N VAL A 941 26.03 45.24 4.21
CA VAL A 941 27.39 45.64 4.61
C VAL A 941 28.33 44.48 4.28
N ILE A 942 29.51 44.79 3.76
CA ILE A 942 30.62 43.83 3.59
C ILE A 942 31.87 44.52 4.15
N LYS A 943 32.57 43.86 5.06
CA LYS A 943 33.84 44.33 5.65
C LYS A 943 35.03 43.97 4.76
N SER A 944 36.19 44.59 5.04
CA SER A 944 37.47 44.26 4.41
C SER A 944 37.88 42.79 4.54
N ASN A 945 37.56 42.14 5.68
CA ASN A 945 37.79 40.70 5.90
C ASN A 945 36.76 39.78 5.20
N GLY A 946 35.86 40.32 4.38
CA GLY A 946 34.81 39.59 3.68
C GLY A 946 33.55 39.29 4.51
N ASP A 947 33.50 39.64 5.81
CA ASP A 947 32.28 39.42 6.60
C ASP A 947 31.15 40.31 6.12
N TYR A 948 29.98 39.71 5.86
CA TYR A 948 28.80 40.42 5.38
C TYR A 948 27.59 40.31 6.29
N THR A 949 26.73 41.33 6.23
CA THR A 949 25.35 41.27 6.72
C THR A 949 24.39 41.70 5.61
N ILE A 950 23.27 40.98 5.46
CA ILE A 950 22.17 41.30 4.55
C ILE A 950 20.90 41.45 5.38
N ALA A 951 20.32 42.66 5.43
CA ALA A 951 19.09 42.90 6.18
C ALA A 951 17.87 42.26 5.49
N ILE A 952 17.06 41.50 6.23
CA ILE A 952 15.90 40.77 5.71
C ILE A 952 14.68 40.93 6.64
N PRO A 953 13.44 40.84 6.12
CA PRO A 953 12.27 40.67 6.98
C PRO A 953 12.36 39.32 7.72
N ASN A 954 11.81 39.30 8.93
CA ASN A 954 11.76 38.13 9.80
C ASN A 954 11.13 36.90 9.10
N GLN A 955 11.83 35.76 9.13
CA GLN A 955 11.46 34.50 8.47
C GLN A 955 11.01 33.43 9.48
N TYR A 956 10.27 32.43 9.01
CA TYR A 956 9.95 31.24 9.80
C TYR A 956 11.14 30.27 9.87
N SER A 957 11.22 29.49 10.94
CA SER A 957 12.20 28.40 11.07
C SER A 957 12.01 27.36 9.97
N GLY A 958 13.10 26.89 9.36
CA GLY A 958 13.06 25.90 8.27
C GLY A 958 12.95 26.49 6.87
N THR A 959 12.61 27.78 6.71
CA THR A 959 12.71 28.48 5.42
C THR A 959 14.12 28.37 4.84
N ASN A 960 14.24 28.00 3.57
CA ASN A 960 15.53 28.02 2.87
C ASN A 960 15.93 29.47 2.54
N VAL A 961 17.18 29.81 2.82
CA VAL A 961 17.82 31.07 2.43
C VAL A 961 19.03 30.74 1.57
N SER A 962 19.03 31.24 0.33
CA SER A 962 20.14 31.11 -0.61
C SER A 962 20.95 32.40 -0.61
N VAL A 963 22.28 32.32 -0.56
CA VAL A 963 23.19 33.48 -0.69
C VAL A 963 24.24 33.22 -1.76
N TYR A 964 24.55 34.29 -2.49
CA TYR A 964 25.40 34.31 -3.67
C TYR A 964 26.43 35.43 -3.53
N SER A 965 27.68 35.16 -3.91
CA SER A 965 28.71 36.17 -4.19
C SER A 965 28.70 36.53 -5.68
N VAL A 966 29.11 37.75 -6.03
CA VAL A 966 29.17 38.26 -7.42
C VAL A 966 30.45 39.07 -7.63
N ASP A 967 31.15 38.84 -8.75
CA ASP A 967 32.42 39.53 -9.07
C ASP A 967 32.23 40.81 -9.91
N LYS A 968 33.35 41.42 -10.34
CA LYS A 968 33.36 42.62 -11.20
C LYS A 968 32.89 42.36 -12.64
N LEU A 969 32.88 41.10 -13.08
CA LEU A 969 32.40 40.66 -14.39
C LEU A 969 30.92 40.21 -14.33
N SER A 970 30.23 40.47 -13.21
CA SER A 970 28.85 40.06 -12.95
C SER A 970 28.62 38.54 -12.97
N ARG A 971 29.68 37.74 -12.80
CA ARG A 971 29.57 36.28 -12.62
C ARG A 971 29.19 35.97 -11.18
N VAL A 972 28.25 35.05 -11.02
CA VAL A 972 27.71 34.60 -9.74
C VAL A 972 28.42 33.34 -9.26
N SER A 973 28.74 33.25 -7.96
CA SER A 973 29.31 32.05 -7.33
C SER A 973 28.28 30.92 -7.24
N HIS A 974 28.74 29.66 -7.16
CA HIS A 974 27.91 28.55 -6.67
C HIS A 974 27.17 28.93 -5.37
N VAL A 975 25.88 28.60 -5.29
CA VAL A 975 24.98 29.02 -4.21
C VAL A 975 25.32 28.36 -2.87
N ARG A 976 25.24 29.10 -1.75
CA ARG A 976 25.06 28.45 -0.44
C ARG A 976 23.63 28.58 0.06
N ASN A 977 23.09 27.45 0.50
CA ASN A 977 21.77 27.35 1.09
C ASN A 977 21.89 27.12 2.61
N LYS A 978 21.07 27.80 3.41
CA LYS A 978 20.93 27.54 4.86
C LYS A 978 19.48 27.65 5.30
N LYS A 979 18.98 26.67 6.05
CA LYS A 979 17.67 26.73 6.70
C LYS A 979 17.69 27.73 7.86
N VAL A 980 16.66 28.55 7.98
CA VAL A 980 16.50 29.51 9.09
C VAL A 980 16.35 28.75 10.41
N SER A 981 17.22 29.04 11.38
CA SER A 981 17.27 28.31 12.66
C SER A 981 16.18 28.73 13.66
N LYS A 982 15.63 27.77 14.43
CA LYS A 982 14.53 27.97 15.41
C LYS A 982 15.05 28.49 16.76
N SER A 983 15.38 29.77 16.79
CA SER A 983 15.81 30.52 17.99
C SER A 983 14.71 30.74 19.04
N ALA A 984 13.44 30.84 18.62
CA ALA A 984 12.26 31.02 19.46
C ALA A 984 11.00 30.50 18.72
N PRO A 985 9.79 30.54 19.31
CA PRO A 985 8.56 30.33 18.55
C PRO A 985 8.41 31.30 17.36
N ASN A 986 7.83 30.84 16.27
CA ASN A 986 7.59 31.67 15.08
C ASN A 986 6.57 32.79 15.34
N LYS A 987 6.63 33.84 14.52
CA LYS A 987 5.74 35.01 14.59
C LYS A 987 4.27 34.58 14.37
N PRO A 988 3.34 34.83 15.32
CA PRO A 988 1.99 34.31 15.22
C PRO A 988 1.14 35.04 14.18
N THR A 989 0.24 34.29 13.53
CA THR A 989 -0.84 34.86 12.72
C THR A 989 -2.03 35.26 13.60
N ILE A 990 -2.79 36.28 13.20
CA ILE A 990 -4.00 36.75 13.91
C ILE A 990 -5.14 36.82 12.89
N TYR A 991 -6.24 36.10 13.14
CA TYR A 991 -7.40 36.04 12.25
C TYR A 991 -8.35 37.22 12.44
N THR A 992 -9.40 37.32 11.61
CA THR A 992 -10.38 38.42 11.66
C THR A 992 -11.04 38.52 13.04
N VAL A 993 -10.91 39.67 13.68
CA VAL A 993 -11.36 39.95 15.06
C VAL A 993 -12.17 41.24 15.09
N SER A 994 -13.29 41.22 15.83
CA SER A 994 -14.27 42.30 15.91
C SER A 994 -14.62 42.69 17.34
N SER A 995 -15.24 43.86 17.53
CA SER A 995 -15.87 44.27 18.80
C SER A 995 -17.06 43.41 19.26
N SER A 996 -17.42 42.35 18.51
CA SER A 996 -18.39 41.33 18.93
C SER A 996 -17.76 39.99 19.32
N ASP A 997 -16.44 39.80 19.14
CA ASP A 997 -15.77 38.56 19.50
C ASP A 997 -15.32 38.54 20.98
N ARG A 998 -15.46 37.38 21.61
CA ARG A 998 -14.89 37.06 22.95
C ARG A 998 -13.56 36.30 22.84
N TYR A 999 -13.22 35.81 21.66
CA TYR A 999 -12.06 34.96 21.40
C TYR A 999 -11.22 35.54 20.28
N VAL A 1000 -9.90 35.62 20.48
CA VAL A 1000 -8.95 35.90 19.41
C VAL A 1000 -8.37 34.57 18.94
N PHE A 1001 -8.47 34.32 17.63
CA PHE A 1001 -8.03 33.09 16.98
C PHE A 1001 -6.80 33.36 16.10
N GLY A 1002 -5.94 32.34 15.94
CA GLY A 1002 -4.81 32.36 15.03
C GLY A 1002 -4.09 31.02 14.97
N LYS A 1003 -2.97 30.97 14.25
CA LYS A 1003 -1.98 29.88 14.27
C LYS A 1003 -0.56 30.44 14.46
N VAL A 1004 0.24 29.76 15.26
CA VAL A 1004 1.69 29.90 15.32
C VAL A 1004 2.28 28.84 14.37
N PRO A 1005 2.96 29.21 13.27
CA PRO A 1005 3.54 28.23 12.37
C PRO A 1005 4.62 27.40 13.07
N ASP A 1006 4.64 26.09 12.83
CA ASP A 1006 5.79 25.19 13.05
C ASP A 1006 6.39 25.25 14.48
N SER A 1007 5.57 25.66 15.46
CA SER A 1007 6.00 25.88 16.84
C SER A 1007 5.92 24.63 17.69
N GLY A 1008 4.91 23.78 17.46
CA GLY A 1008 4.43 22.80 18.43
C GLY A 1008 3.70 23.46 19.61
N LYS A 1009 3.52 22.69 20.69
CA LYS A 1009 2.84 23.09 21.95
C LYS A 1009 3.52 24.31 22.62
N CYS A 1010 3.12 25.53 22.26
CA CYS A 1010 3.64 26.78 22.82
C CYS A 1010 2.59 27.56 23.62
N THR A 1011 3.00 28.52 24.45
CA THR A 1011 2.11 29.49 25.12
C THR A 1011 1.98 30.76 24.28
N VAL A 1012 0.77 31.09 23.85
CA VAL A 1012 0.46 32.29 23.07
C VAL A 1012 -0.09 33.37 24.01
N ILE A 1013 0.44 34.59 23.91
CA ILE A 1013 0.16 35.70 24.82
C ILE A 1013 -0.37 36.91 24.04
N LEU A 1014 -1.58 37.33 24.40
CA LEU A 1014 -2.26 38.55 23.95
C LEU A 1014 -1.99 39.67 24.96
N LYS A 1015 -1.33 40.74 24.54
CA LYS A 1015 -1.10 41.96 25.33
C LYS A 1015 -2.10 43.06 24.90
N ARG A 1016 -2.74 43.70 25.89
CA ARG A 1016 -3.65 44.85 25.77
C ARG A 1016 -3.23 45.90 26.82
N GLY A 1017 -2.40 46.86 26.41
CA GLY A 1017 -1.75 47.80 27.33
C GLY A 1017 -0.91 47.08 28.40
N LYS A 1018 -1.14 47.40 29.68
CA LYS A 1018 -0.52 46.72 30.83
C LYS A 1018 -1.07 45.30 31.10
N LYS A 1019 -2.24 44.92 30.54
CA LYS A 1019 -2.89 43.61 30.80
C LYS A 1019 -2.48 42.56 29.78
N SER A 1020 -2.40 41.29 30.18
CA SER A 1020 -2.11 40.16 29.29
C SER A 1020 -3.05 38.97 29.51
N TYR A 1021 -3.25 38.18 28.45
CA TYR A 1021 -4.12 37.00 28.42
C TYR A 1021 -3.39 35.86 27.70
N LYS A 1022 -3.34 34.67 28.29
CA LYS A 1022 -2.56 33.53 27.77
C LYS A 1022 -3.48 32.39 27.30
N ALA A 1023 -3.02 31.61 26.34
CA ALA A 1023 -3.56 30.29 26.01
C ALA A 1023 -2.43 29.36 25.54
N LYS A 1024 -2.59 28.04 25.70
CA LYS A 1024 -1.76 27.08 24.96
C LYS A 1024 -2.24 27.02 23.51
N ALA A 1025 -1.30 26.83 22.58
CA ALA A 1025 -1.62 26.35 21.24
C ALA A 1025 -1.79 24.82 21.24
N ASP A 1026 -2.56 24.29 20.29
CA ASP A 1026 -2.62 22.84 20.03
C ASP A 1026 -1.36 22.35 19.29
N ALA A 1027 -1.31 21.05 18.95
CA ALA A 1027 -0.15 20.44 18.27
C ALA A 1027 0.16 21.14 16.93
N ASP A 1028 -0.89 21.44 16.17
CA ASP A 1028 -0.86 22.21 14.93
C ASP A 1028 -0.55 23.70 15.12
N GLY A 1029 -0.41 24.18 16.35
CA GLY A 1029 -0.12 25.59 16.65
C GLY A 1029 -1.33 26.53 16.53
N TYR A 1030 -2.56 26.06 16.32
CA TYR A 1030 -3.75 26.91 16.41
C TYR A 1030 -4.00 27.31 17.87
N TYR A 1031 -4.54 28.50 18.07
CA TYR A 1031 -4.83 29.03 19.41
C TYR A 1031 -6.15 29.79 19.47
N ARG A 1032 -6.75 29.79 20.66
CA ARG A 1032 -8.01 30.51 20.98
C ARG A 1032 -7.88 31.20 22.34
N ILE A 1033 -7.43 32.45 22.34
CA ILE A 1033 -7.31 33.25 23.56
C ILE A 1033 -8.66 33.88 23.90
N THR A 1034 -9.19 33.62 25.10
CA THR A 1034 -10.36 34.33 25.64
C THR A 1034 -9.95 35.73 26.10
N SER A 1035 -10.70 36.76 25.73
CA SER A 1035 -10.48 38.13 26.21
C SER A 1035 -11.77 38.74 26.78
N PRO A 1036 -11.67 39.72 27.70
CA PRO A 1036 -12.76 40.66 27.98
C PRO A 1036 -13.18 41.41 26.70
N ARG A 1037 -14.32 42.14 26.78
CA ARG A 1037 -14.91 42.88 25.65
C ARG A 1037 -13.85 43.61 24.82
N LEU A 1038 -13.94 43.44 23.50
CA LEU A 1038 -13.07 44.10 22.52
C LEU A 1038 -13.74 45.39 22.02
N HIS A 1039 -12.93 46.40 21.75
CA HIS A 1039 -13.34 47.74 21.33
C HIS A 1039 -12.91 47.97 19.89
N ALA A 1040 -13.81 48.52 19.06
CA ALA A 1040 -13.47 48.83 17.68
C ALA A 1040 -12.35 49.91 17.64
N LYS A 1041 -11.44 49.80 16.67
CA LYS A 1041 -10.20 50.59 16.55
C LYS A 1041 -9.12 50.31 17.62
N GLU A 1042 -9.34 49.47 18.64
CA GLU A 1042 -8.23 49.10 19.54
C GLU A 1042 -7.19 48.24 18.80
N THR A 1043 -5.90 48.41 19.11
CA THR A 1043 -4.84 47.56 18.57
C THR A 1043 -4.42 46.52 19.61
N ILE A 1044 -4.53 45.24 19.24
CA ILE A 1044 -4.06 44.11 20.04
C ILE A 1044 -2.71 43.61 19.52
N THR A 1045 -1.86 43.11 20.42
CA THR A 1045 -0.54 42.54 20.08
C THR A 1045 -0.42 41.14 20.64
N ILE A 1046 0.03 40.18 19.82
CA ILE A 1046 0.19 38.77 20.18
C ILE A 1046 1.62 38.30 19.89
N TYR A 1047 2.19 37.51 20.79
CA TYR A 1047 3.45 36.79 20.62
C TYR A 1047 3.35 35.37 21.21
N ALA A 1048 4.34 34.53 20.97
CA ALA A 1048 4.38 33.15 21.48
C ALA A 1048 5.66 32.90 22.30
N GLN A 1049 5.58 31.99 23.28
CA GLN A 1049 6.67 31.58 24.15
C GLN A 1049 6.76 30.06 24.28
N ASP A 1050 7.98 29.53 24.33
CA ASP A 1050 8.28 28.16 24.73
C ASP A 1050 9.38 28.16 25.83
N LYS A 1051 9.67 26.98 26.40
CA LYS A 1051 10.84 26.75 27.25
C LYS A 1051 11.72 25.68 26.59
N VAL A 1052 13.02 25.90 26.55
CA VAL A 1052 14.02 24.92 26.10
C VAL A 1052 15.21 24.99 27.06
N LYS A 1053 15.63 23.84 27.63
CA LYS A 1053 16.64 23.76 28.71
C LYS A 1053 16.38 24.80 29.81
N GLY A 1054 15.17 24.79 30.36
CA GLY A 1054 14.67 25.72 31.40
C GLY A 1054 14.35 27.15 30.91
N LYS A 1055 15.16 27.71 30.00
CA LYS A 1055 15.09 29.12 29.56
C LYS A 1055 13.86 29.39 28.69
N VAL A 1056 13.14 30.47 29.01
CA VAL A 1056 11.96 30.94 28.26
C VAL A 1056 12.42 31.68 27.00
N ARG A 1057 11.93 31.28 25.83
CA ARG A 1057 12.24 31.92 24.55
C ARG A 1057 11.01 32.64 24.01
N THR A 1058 11.17 33.92 23.65
CA THR A 1058 10.05 34.77 23.21
C THR A 1058 10.12 35.02 21.70
N GLY A 1059 9.08 34.62 20.99
CA GLY A 1059 8.92 34.82 19.55
C GLY A 1059 8.54 36.26 19.19
N VAL A 1060 8.81 36.65 17.94
CA VAL A 1060 8.51 38.00 17.44
C VAL A 1060 7.00 38.27 17.48
N SER A 1061 6.61 39.46 17.93
CA SER A 1061 5.20 39.83 18.05
C SER A 1061 4.54 40.21 16.72
N LYS A 1062 3.21 40.12 16.67
CA LYS A 1062 2.34 40.61 15.60
C LYS A 1062 1.21 41.44 16.21
N SER A 1063 0.87 42.57 15.58
CA SER A 1063 -0.25 43.42 16.00
C SER A 1063 -1.39 43.40 14.98
N LYS A 1064 -2.61 43.69 15.44
CA LYS A 1064 -3.84 43.75 14.63
C LYS A 1064 -4.84 44.73 15.26
N THR A 1065 -5.44 45.60 14.45
CA THR A 1065 -6.53 46.49 14.87
C THR A 1065 -7.87 45.77 14.83
N VAL A 1066 -8.69 45.93 15.87
CA VAL A 1066 -10.01 45.31 16.02
C VAL A 1066 -11.05 46.04 15.17
N SER A 1067 -11.76 45.30 14.32
CA SER A 1067 -12.82 45.85 13.45
C SER A 1067 -14.13 46.09 14.22
N SER A 1068 -15.01 46.96 13.73
CA SER A 1068 -16.37 47.02 14.31
C SER A 1068 -17.17 45.77 13.93
N ALA A 1069 -18.03 45.31 14.85
CA ALA A 1069 -18.98 44.23 14.58
C ALA A 1069 -19.88 44.50 13.35
N TYR A 1070 -20.13 45.78 13.03
CA TYR A 1070 -20.96 46.15 11.88
C TYR A 1070 -20.20 46.06 10.55
N ASP A 1071 -18.91 46.40 10.52
CA ASP A 1071 -18.09 46.29 9.30
C ASP A 1071 -17.80 44.84 8.93
N VAL A 1072 -17.60 43.98 9.94
CA VAL A 1072 -17.50 42.53 9.76
C VAL A 1072 -18.85 41.94 9.33
N TYR A 1073 -19.97 42.42 9.87
CA TYR A 1073 -21.31 42.03 9.40
C TYR A 1073 -21.55 42.42 7.93
N LYS A 1074 -21.19 43.63 7.49
CA LYS A 1074 -21.34 44.05 6.09
C LYS A 1074 -20.64 43.07 5.12
N LYS A 1075 -19.44 42.62 5.47
CA LYS A 1075 -18.62 41.70 4.64
C LYS A 1075 -19.04 40.22 4.69
N HIS A 1076 -19.84 39.81 5.68
CA HIS A 1076 -20.21 38.40 5.89
C HIS A 1076 -21.72 38.17 6.08
N ARG A 1077 -22.56 39.13 5.70
CA ARG A 1077 -24.03 39.05 5.77
C ARG A 1077 -24.51 37.81 5.01
N ASN A 1078 -25.18 36.90 5.71
CA ASN A 1078 -25.75 35.69 5.10
C ASN A 1078 -27.26 35.58 5.42
N THR A 1079 -28.05 35.08 4.48
CA THR A 1079 -29.50 34.80 4.63
C THR A 1079 -29.75 33.43 5.25
N ASN A 1080 -28.88 32.45 4.99
CA ASN A 1080 -28.96 31.10 5.55
C ASN A 1080 -28.77 31.05 7.08
N LEU A 1081 -28.27 32.12 7.70
CA LEU A 1081 -28.23 32.29 9.15
C LEU A 1081 -29.38 33.20 9.58
N HIS A 1082 -30.43 32.62 10.15
CA HIS A 1082 -31.60 33.36 10.62
C HIS A 1082 -31.55 33.55 12.14
N ILE A 1083 -31.98 34.73 12.61
CA ILE A 1083 -32.22 35.06 14.02
C ILE A 1083 -33.71 35.37 14.14
N GLY A 1084 -34.43 34.63 14.98
CA GLY A 1084 -35.87 34.84 15.19
C GLY A 1084 -36.17 36.18 15.87
N LYS A 1085 -37.44 36.62 15.80
CA LYS A 1085 -37.90 37.93 16.28
C LYS A 1085 -37.66 38.13 17.79
N VAL A 1086 -36.57 38.80 18.15
CA VAL A 1086 -36.25 39.17 19.54
C VAL A 1086 -36.89 40.51 19.89
N THR A 1087 -37.58 40.55 21.04
CA THR A 1087 -38.24 41.72 21.61
C THR A 1087 -37.68 42.08 22.98
N ASN A 1088 -37.97 43.28 23.50
CA ASN A 1088 -37.63 43.66 24.87
C ASN A 1088 -38.29 42.81 25.98
N LYS A 1089 -39.21 41.90 25.62
CA LYS A 1089 -39.81 40.90 26.53
C LYS A 1089 -39.22 39.51 26.36
N SER A 1090 -38.44 39.26 25.31
CA SER A 1090 -37.88 37.94 25.01
C SER A 1090 -36.85 37.52 26.06
N THR A 1091 -37.03 36.31 26.61
CA THR A 1091 -36.07 35.65 27.52
C THR A 1091 -35.09 34.73 26.78
N TYR A 1092 -35.27 34.55 25.47
CA TYR A 1092 -34.43 33.74 24.60
C TYR A 1092 -34.10 34.47 23.29
N VAL A 1093 -32.93 34.16 22.73
CA VAL A 1093 -32.65 34.34 21.29
C VAL A 1093 -32.72 32.97 20.62
N THR A 1094 -33.55 32.85 19.59
CA THR A 1094 -33.66 31.64 18.76
C THR A 1094 -33.18 31.93 17.34
N GLY A 1095 -32.90 30.87 16.58
CA GLY A 1095 -32.56 30.99 15.17
C GLY A 1095 -32.32 29.64 14.50
N ARG A 1096 -31.93 29.68 13.22
CA ARG A 1096 -31.59 28.50 12.42
C ARG A 1096 -30.43 28.82 11.49
N TRP A 1097 -29.49 27.88 11.36
CA TRP A 1097 -28.56 27.82 10.23
C TRP A 1097 -29.11 26.80 9.22
N ALA A 1098 -29.37 27.21 7.98
CA ALA A 1098 -30.03 26.36 6.99
C ALA A 1098 -29.19 25.12 6.63
N LYS A 1099 -27.87 25.28 6.49
CA LYS A 1099 -26.94 24.19 6.11
C LYS A 1099 -26.45 23.37 7.34
N GLY A 1100 -27.39 22.82 8.13
CA GLY A 1100 -27.16 21.76 9.12
C GLY A 1100 -26.41 22.12 10.43
N LYS A 1101 -25.54 21.21 10.88
CA LYS A 1101 -24.74 21.34 12.12
C LYS A 1101 -23.65 22.44 11.99
N ALA A 1102 -23.57 23.35 12.96
CA ALA A 1102 -22.55 24.42 13.02
C ALA A 1102 -22.38 24.97 14.45
N THR A 1103 -21.22 25.55 14.78
CA THR A 1103 -21.05 26.34 16.01
C THR A 1103 -21.46 27.79 15.77
N VAL A 1104 -22.44 28.28 16.52
CA VAL A 1104 -22.96 29.66 16.44
C VAL A 1104 -22.52 30.45 17.66
N TYR A 1105 -21.92 31.61 17.41
CA TYR A 1105 -21.57 32.64 18.38
C TYR A 1105 -22.61 33.76 18.30
N VAL A 1106 -23.29 34.10 19.39
CA VAL A 1106 -24.30 35.18 19.41
C VAL A 1106 -23.86 36.25 20.39
N PHE A 1107 -23.59 37.46 19.90
CA PHE A 1107 -23.31 38.64 20.70
C PHE A 1107 -24.60 39.43 20.98
N VAL A 1108 -24.87 39.70 22.25
CA VAL A 1108 -25.97 40.55 22.73
C VAL A 1108 -25.47 41.41 23.88
N ASP A 1109 -25.52 42.73 23.74
CA ASP A 1109 -25.23 43.69 24.82
C ASP A 1109 -23.90 43.43 25.58
N GLY A 1110 -22.81 43.18 24.84
CA GLY A 1110 -21.49 42.88 25.42
C GLY A 1110 -21.29 41.41 25.84
N ILE A 1111 -22.33 40.59 25.85
CA ILE A 1111 -22.29 39.16 26.23
C ILE A 1111 -22.24 38.30 24.96
N VAL A 1112 -21.29 37.37 24.90
CA VAL A 1112 -21.23 36.33 23.85
C VAL A 1112 -21.75 35.00 24.40
N TYR A 1113 -22.73 34.43 23.71
CA TYR A 1113 -23.26 33.09 23.92
C TYR A 1113 -22.72 32.16 22.81
N VAL A 1114 -22.41 30.90 23.10
CA VAL A 1114 -21.86 29.94 22.11
C VAL A 1114 -22.51 28.57 22.29
N ARG A 1115 -22.93 27.93 21.18
CA ARG A 1115 -23.42 26.53 21.18
C ARG A 1115 -23.31 25.93 19.76
N LYS A 1116 -23.20 24.60 19.68
CA LYS A 1116 -23.48 23.85 18.43
C LYS A 1116 -24.99 23.91 18.11
N THR A 1117 -25.39 23.96 16.85
CA THR A 1117 -26.79 23.77 16.43
C THR A 1117 -27.20 22.30 16.54
N GLY A 1118 -28.51 22.04 16.60
CA GLY A 1118 -29.05 20.69 16.39
C GLY A 1118 -28.87 20.22 14.93
N SER A 1119 -29.22 18.97 14.65
CA SER A 1119 -29.21 18.37 13.30
C SER A 1119 -29.93 19.26 12.26
N ASN A 1120 -31.17 19.66 12.57
CA ASN A 1120 -32.00 20.57 11.78
C ASN A 1120 -31.52 22.04 11.73
N GLY A 1121 -30.34 22.34 12.29
CA GLY A 1121 -29.70 23.64 12.28
C GLY A 1121 -30.27 24.68 13.26
N LYS A 1122 -31.29 24.34 14.06
CA LYS A 1122 -31.88 25.27 15.05
C LYS A 1122 -30.93 25.55 16.22
N PHE A 1123 -31.03 26.74 16.80
CA PHE A 1123 -30.36 27.14 18.05
C PHE A 1123 -31.27 27.98 18.96
N LYS A 1124 -31.01 27.94 20.27
CA LYS A 1124 -31.74 28.65 21.33
C LYS A 1124 -30.77 29.01 22.47
N PHE A 1125 -30.75 30.28 22.87
CA PHE A 1125 -29.91 30.82 23.95
C PHE A 1125 -30.79 31.55 24.98
N LYS A 1126 -30.67 31.21 26.27
CA LYS A 1126 -31.33 31.93 27.37
C LYS A 1126 -30.59 33.25 27.61
N LEU A 1127 -31.28 34.38 27.54
CA LEU A 1127 -30.69 35.70 27.79
C LEU A 1127 -30.48 35.91 29.30
N LYS A 1128 -29.29 36.35 29.71
CA LYS A 1128 -28.98 36.62 31.13
C LYS A 1128 -29.84 37.75 31.75
N LYS A 1129 -30.24 38.73 30.94
CA LYS A 1129 -31.13 39.84 31.30
C LYS A 1129 -32.04 40.18 30.11
N ARG A 1130 -33.16 40.87 30.36
CA ARG A 1130 -33.94 41.48 29.27
C ARG A 1130 -33.10 42.56 28.58
N VAL A 1131 -33.35 42.76 27.29
CA VAL A 1131 -32.54 43.62 26.42
C VAL A 1131 -33.37 44.83 26.00
N ALA A 1132 -32.75 46.00 25.94
CA ALA A 1132 -33.43 47.24 25.55
C ALA A 1132 -33.91 47.20 24.09
N VAL A 1133 -34.94 47.98 23.78
CA VAL A 1133 -35.34 48.22 22.38
C VAL A 1133 -34.20 48.95 21.67
N GLY A 1134 -33.87 48.53 20.46
CA GLY A 1134 -32.81 49.10 19.64
C GLY A 1134 -31.45 48.42 19.73
N THR A 1135 -31.19 47.60 20.76
CA THR A 1135 -29.91 46.86 20.89
C THR A 1135 -29.69 45.92 19.70
N GLY A 1136 -28.46 45.92 19.17
CA GLY A 1136 -28.03 45.01 18.11
C GLY A 1136 -27.66 43.62 18.64
N ILE A 1137 -28.18 42.59 17.99
CA ILE A 1137 -27.80 41.19 18.16
C ILE A 1137 -27.03 40.77 16.91
N TYR A 1138 -25.89 40.11 17.09
CA TYR A 1138 -25.11 39.56 15.98
C TYR A 1138 -24.89 38.06 16.19
N ALA A 1139 -25.32 37.23 15.24
CA ALA A 1139 -25.02 35.80 15.21
C ALA A 1139 -23.95 35.52 14.13
N THR A 1140 -22.93 34.75 14.46
CA THR A 1140 -21.76 34.49 13.62
C THR A 1140 -21.40 33.00 13.63
N ILE A 1141 -21.06 32.44 12.47
CA ILE A 1141 -20.50 31.10 12.31
C ILE A 1141 -19.09 31.22 11.75
N ARG A 1142 -18.11 30.59 12.41
CA ARG A 1142 -16.71 30.50 11.95
C ARG A 1142 -16.38 29.08 11.45
N LYS A 1143 -15.44 28.97 10.52
CA LYS A 1143 -14.86 27.71 9.99
C LYS A 1143 -13.33 27.68 10.25
N GLY A 1144 -12.73 26.48 10.19
CA GLY A 1144 -11.27 26.26 10.23
C GLY A 1144 -10.57 26.93 11.42
N HIS A 1145 -10.79 26.43 12.64
CA HIS A 1145 -10.17 26.93 13.88
C HIS A 1145 -10.34 28.45 14.10
N GLY A 1146 -11.39 29.04 13.52
CA GLY A 1146 -11.71 30.47 13.62
C GLY A 1146 -11.21 31.35 12.46
N LYS A 1147 -10.44 30.77 11.52
CA LYS A 1147 -9.78 31.45 10.38
C LYS A 1147 -10.74 32.23 9.48
N SER A 1148 -11.90 31.66 9.16
CA SER A 1148 -12.90 32.27 8.28
C SER A 1148 -14.27 32.44 8.94
N ILE A 1149 -14.99 33.49 8.56
CA ILE A 1149 -16.38 33.72 8.95
C ILE A 1149 -17.27 33.23 7.80
N LYS A 1150 -18.00 32.13 8.03
CA LYS A 1150 -18.88 31.47 7.04
C LYS A 1150 -20.19 32.23 6.84
N ALA A 1151 -20.69 32.82 7.92
CA ALA A 1151 -21.96 33.55 7.93
C ALA A 1151 -22.02 34.49 9.14
N MET A 1152 -22.63 35.66 8.93
CA MET A 1152 -22.99 36.60 10.00
C MET A 1152 -24.40 37.15 9.74
N ARG A 1153 -25.20 37.31 10.80
CA ARG A 1153 -26.54 37.91 10.73
C ARG A 1153 -26.70 38.93 11.85
N LYS A 1154 -27.38 40.04 11.54
CA LYS A 1154 -27.78 41.08 12.50
C LYS A 1154 -29.29 41.01 12.75
N TRP A 1155 -29.71 41.23 13.99
CA TRP A 1155 -31.09 41.56 14.38
C TRP A 1155 -31.08 42.81 15.27
N LYS A 1156 -32.18 43.57 15.32
CA LYS A 1156 -32.36 44.74 16.21
C LYS A 1156 -33.52 44.42 17.15
N VAL A 1157 -33.31 44.48 18.46
CA VAL A 1157 -34.36 44.17 19.44
C VAL A 1157 -35.52 45.15 19.28
N VAL A 1158 -36.74 44.65 19.08
CA VAL A 1158 -37.94 45.48 18.86
C VAL A 1158 -38.82 45.56 20.11
N LEU A 1159 -39.81 46.45 20.12
CA LEU A 1159 -40.82 46.50 21.17
C LEU A 1159 -41.74 45.26 21.10
N GLY A 1160 -42.10 44.68 22.25
CA GLY A 1160 -43.11 43.62 22.35
C GLY A 1160 -44.54 44.16 22.54
N LYS A 1161 -45.55 43.37 22.14
CA LYS A 1161 -46.97 43.63 22.44
C LYS A 1161 -47.19 43.85 23.95
N PRO A 1162 -48.22 44.60 24.38
CA PRO A 1162 -48.54 44.77 25.79
C PRO A 1162 -48.82 43.44 26.49
N SER A 1163 -48.62 43.40 27.80
CA SER A 1163 -49.03 42.25 28.61
C SER A 1163 -50.56 42.18 28.69
N THR A 1164 -51.12 40.98 28.73
CA THR A 1164 -52.56 40.71 28.83
C THR A 1164 -53.27 41.63 29.85
N PRO A 1165 -54.26 42.44 29.44
CA PRO A 1165 -55.03 43.27 30.36
C PRO A 1165 -55.97 42.43 31.23
N ASN A 1166 -56.30 42.93 32.43
CA ASN A 1166 -57.25 42.29 33.35
C ASN A 1166 -58.41 43.26 33.69
N ILE A 1167 -59.62 42.74 33.90
CA ILE A 1167 -60.83 43.51 34.26
C ILE A 1167 -61.10 43.27 35.75
N TYR A 1168 -60.87 44.29 36.57
CA TYR A 1168 -60.84 44.21 38.04
C TYR A 1168 -62.17 44.63 38.68
N GLY A 1169 -62.56 43.95 39.77
CA GLY A 1169 -63.81 44.14 40.52
C GLY A 1169 -64.85 43.02 40.32
N ARG A 1170 -65.86 42.98 41.21
CA ARG A 1170 -67.14 42.28 40.95
C ARG A 1170 -67.93 43.13 39.95
N LEU A 1171 -68.68 42.49 39.07
CA LEU A 1171 -69.43 43.16 37.99
C LEU A 1171 -70.89 42.79 38.12
N THR A 1172 -71.74 43.77 38.41
CA THR A 1172 -73.18 43.63 38.63
C THR A 1172 -73.97 44.56 37.73
N THR A 1173 -75.25 44.30 37.50
CA THR A 1173 -76.18 45.20 36.76
C THR A 1173 -76.14 46.66 37.22
N ARG A 1174 -75.88 46.91 38.52
CA ARG A 1174 -75.75 48.26 39.12
C ARG A 1174 -74.40 48.96 38.81
N THR A 1175 -73.43 48.29 38.18
CA THR A 1175 -72.05 48.78 37.98
C THR A 1175 -71.94 49.90 36.94
N THR A 1176 -71.45 51.08 37.35
CA THR A 1176 -71.26 52.27 36.48
C THR A 1176 -69.80 52.64 36.22
N LYS A 1177 -68.84 51.96 36.85
CA LYS A 1177 -67.39 52.18 36.68
C LYS A 1177 -66.66 50.83 36.59
N ILE A 1178 -65.85 50.62 35.56
CA ILE A 1178 -65.01 49.41 35.41
C ILE A 1178 -63.52 49.80 35.33
N ILE A 1179 -62.67 49.05 36.04
CA ILE A 1179 -61.22 49.26 36.07
C ILE A 1179 -60.52 48.18 35.23
N VAL A 1180 -59.83 48.58 34.17
CA VAL A 1180 -58.89 47.70 33.45
C VAL A 1180 -57.48 47.93 33.99
N LEU A 1181 -56.75 46.84 34.20
CA LEU A 1181 -55.37 46.83 34.69
C LEU A 1181 -54.40 46.34 33.61
N THR A 1182 -53.29 47.06 33.40
CA THR A 1182 -52.20 46.66 32.51
C THR A 1182 -50.85 46.64 33.26
N ARG A 1183 -49.89 45.81 32.82
CA ARG A 1183 -48.53 45.80 33.42
C ARG A 1183 -47.71 47.03 33.03
N GLU A 1184 -47.86 47.50 31.79
CA GLU A 1184 -47.20 48.69 31.25
C GLU A 1184 -48.20 49.78 30.83
N LYS A 1185 -47.75 51.04 30.76
CA LYS A 1185 -48.53 52.18 30.29
C LYS A 1185 -48.82 52.00 28.80
N CYS A 1186 -50.07 51.67 28.47
CA CYS A 1186 -50.53 51.46 27.10
C CYS A 1186 -51.13 52.77 26.55
N PRO A 1187 -50.73 53.25 25.35
CA PRO A 1187 -51.27 54.47 24.75
C PRO A 1187 -52.74 54.35 24.32
N ARG A 1188 -53.29 53.12 24.25
CA ARG A 1188 -54.73 52.89 24.08
C ARG A 1188 -55.16 51.62 24.80
N VAL A 1189 -56.24 51.72 25.58
CA VAL A 1189 -56.98 50.59 26.15
C VAL A 1189 -58.45 50.73 25.74
N VAL A 1190 -59.03 49.65 25.24
CA VAL A 1190 -60.44 49.57 24.80
C VAL A 1190 -61.17 48.54 25.67
N LEU A 1191 -62.37 48.87 26.13
CA LEU A 1191 -63.28 47.98 26.84
C LEU A 1191 -64.54 47.82 25.99
N ARG A 1192 -64.79 46.63 25.47
CA ARG A 1192 -66.05 46.28 24.79
C ARG A 1192 -67.02 45.66 25.79
N ILE A 1193 -68.28 46.09 25.77
CA ILE A 1193 -69.38 45.58 26.62
C ILE A 1193 -70.61 45.42 25.72
N GLY A 1194 -71.07 44.19 25.49
CA GLY A 1194 -72.05 43.89 24.43
C GLY A 1194 -71.61 44.49 23.07
N LYS A 1195 -72.54 45.16 22.37
CA LYS A 1195 -72.27 45.91 21.13
C LYS A 1195 -71.43 47.19 21.34
N HIS A 1196 -71.22 47.67 22.58
CA HIS A 1196 -70.67 49.00 22.87
C HIS A 1196 -69.14 49.00 23.09
N ARG A 1197 -68.47 50.11 22.75
CA ARG A 1197 -66.99 50.22 22.70
C ARG A 1197 -66.45 51.46 23.41
N TYR A 1198 -66.04 51.32 24.68
CA TYR A 1198 -65.38 52.39 25.44
C TYR A 1198 -63.87 52.41 25.17
N THR A 1199 -63.26 53.60 25.04
CA THR A 1199 -61.82 53.75 24.78
C THR A 1199 -61.16 54.77 25.71
N ARG A 1200 -59.99 54.43 26.26
CA ARG A 1200 -59.12 55.33 27.04
C ARG A 1200 -57.75 55.41 26.38
N ARG A 1201 -57.24 56.64 26.17
CA ARG A 1201 -55.86 56.91 25.72
C ARG A 1201 -54.95 57.35 26.88
N LYS A 1202 -55.45 58.19 27.80
CA LYS A 1202 -54.83 58.49 29.10
C LYS A 1202 -55.19 57.40 30.13
N ASN A 1203 -54.29 57.12 31.08
CA ASN A 1203 -54.50 56.19 32.18
C ASN A 1203 -55.08 56.91 33.43
N SER A 1204 -55.45 56.13 34.45
CA SER A 1204 -56.00 56.60 35.75
C SER A 1204 -54.99 56.33 36.88
N GLY A 1205 -53.73 56.71 36.63
CA GLY A 1205 -52.59 56.47 37.51
C GLY A 1205 -52.08 55.02 37.54
N TYR A 1206 -50.99 54.81 38.28
CA TYR A 1206 -50.44 53.50 38.62
C TYR A 1206 -50.87 53.12 40.04
N SER A 1207 -51.35 51.90 40.23
CA SER A 1207 -51.59 51.35 41.57
C SER A 1207 -50.33 50.66 42.07
N LYS A 1208 -49.69 51.24 43.10
CA LYS A 1208 -48.58 50.60 43.83
C LYS A 1208 -49.02 49.21 44.32
N ARG A 1209 -50.11 49.12 45.12
CA ARG A 1209 -50.69 47.89 45.69
C ARG A 1209 -50.91 46.74 44.70
N MET A 1210 -51.28 47.03 43.45
CA MET A 1210 -51.52 45.98 42.43
C MET A 1210 -50.35 45.80 41.46
N HIS A 1211 -49.34 46.67 41.50
CA HIS A 1211 -48.27 46.80 40.50
C HIS A 1211 -48.81 46.86 39.04
N ARG A 1212 -49.85 47.67 38.81
CA ARG A 1212 -50.52 47.83 37.49
C ARG A 1212 -50.92 49.28 37.23
N TYR A 1213 -50.88 49.69 35.97
CA TYR A 1213 -51.57 50.90 35.52
C TYR A 1213 -53.07 50.66 35.46
N ARG A 1214 -53.86 51.60 35.99
CA ARG A 1214 -55.33 51.56 36.00
C ARG A 1214 -55.87 52.34 34.80
N TYR A 1215 -56.97 51.87 34.24
CA TYR A 1215 -57.77 52.58 33.24
C TYR A 1215 -59.22 52.50 33.67
N ILE A 1216 -59.76 53.59 34.21
CA ILE A 1216 -61.12 53.64 34.74
C ILE A 1216 -62.07 54.14 33.64
N PHE A 1217 -63.02 53.29 33.28
CA PHE A 1217 -64.09 53.56 32.33
C PHE A 1217 -65.37 53.86 33.12
N LYS A 1218 -65.93 55.07 32.97
CA LYS A 1218 -67.35 55.30 33.27
C LYS A 1218 -68.17 54.57 32.20
N ILE A 1219 -69.21 53.85 32.59
CA ILE A 1219 -70.08 53.07 31.70
C ILE A 1219 -71.55 53.28 32.09
N ARG A 1220 -72.48 53.04 31.16
CA ARG A 1220 -73.90 52.90 31.51
C ARG A 1220 -74.15 51.58 32.24
N ARG A 1221 -75.30 51.44 32.92
CA ARG A 1221 -75.77 50.13 33.40
C ARG A 1221 -76.09 49.23 32.20
N TYR A 1222 -75.93 47.93 32.39
CA TYR A 1222 -76.16 46.88 31.38
C TYR A 1222 -76.94 45.72 32.00
N PRO A 1223 -77.76 45.00 31.21
CA PRO A 1223 -78.48 43.82 31.69
C PRO A 1223 -77.57 42.74 32.26
N TYR A 1224 -78.18 41.88 33.08
CA TYR A 1224 -77.61 40.62 33.53
C TYR A 1224 -77.14 39.77 32.32
N ARG A 1225 -76.10 38.97 32.50
CA ARG A 1225 -75.42 38.17 31.45
C ARG A 1225 -74.75 38.97 30.31
N THR A 1226 -74.62 40.30 30.39
CA THR A 1226 -73.89 41.08 29.36
C THR A 1226 -72.38 40.77 29.35
N HIS A 1227 -71.86 40.36 28.19
CA HIS A 1227 -70.44 40.03 27.95
C HIS A 1227 -69.51 41.25 27.83
N LEU A 1228 -68.25 41.12 28.27
CA LEU A 1228 -67.21 42.15 28.12
C LEU A 1228 -65.76 41.64 27.99
N ARG A 1229 -64.94 42.37 27.23
CA ARG A 1229 -63.48 42.14 27.05
C ARG A 1229 -62.70 43.45 27.00
N ALA A 1230 -61.48 43.43 27.53
CA ALA A 1230 -60.52 44.54 27.46
C ALA A 1230 -59.39 44.24 26.47
N PHE A 1231 -58.91 45.27 25.79
CA PHE A 1231 -57.86 45.20 24.77
C PHE A 1231 -56.83 46.31 25.06
N ALA A 1232 -55.56 45.97 25.20
CA ALA A 1232 -54.47 46.91 25.41
C ALA A 1232 -53.57 46.95 24.16
N THR A 1233 -53.32 48.13 23.62
CA THR A 1233 -52.54 48.35 22.38
C THR A 1233 -51.32 49.23 22.65
N ASN A 1234 -50.17 48.85 22.08
CA ASN A 1234 -49.02 49.73 21.83
C ASN A 1234 -48.61 49.63 20.34
N SER A 1235 -47.53 50.29 19.92
CA SER A 1235 -47.02 50.25 18.54
C SER A 1235 -46.52 48.88 18.06
N ALA A 1236 -46.35 47.90 18.95
CA ALA A 1236 -46.07 46.50 18.59
C ALA A 1236 -47.35 45.63 18.48
N GLY A 1237 -48.54 46.22 18.69
CA GLY A 1237 -49.85 45.60 18.47
C GLY A 1237 -50.73 45.52 19.73
N THR A 1238 -51.81 44.72 19.62
CA THR A 1238 -52.84 44.58 20.66
C THR A 1238 -52.78 43.22 21.36
N SER A 1239 -53.09 43.22 22.66
CA SER A 1239 -53.32 42.05 23.53
C SER A 1239 -54.68 42.14 24.21
N GLN A 1240 -55.40 41.02 24.33
CA GLN A 1240 -56.79 40.93 24.83
C GLN A 1240 -56.86 40.24 26.19
N SER A 1241 -57.80 40.64 27.06
CA SER A 1241 -58.13 39.96 28.32
C SER A 1241 -58.83 38.61 28.08
N LYS A 1242 -59.00 37.84 29.17
CA LYS A 1242 -60.09 36.84 29.25
C LYS A 1242 -61.46 37.53 29.13
N LEU A 1243 -62.47 36.78 28.70
CA LEU A 1243 -63.88 37.20 28.70
C LEU A 1243 -64.38 37.31 30.14
N ARG A 1244 -65.24 38.30 30.41
CA ARG A 1244 -66.06 38.37 31.64
C ARG A 1244 -67.52 38.66 31.28
N ILE A 1245 -68.38 38.54 32.28
CA ILE A 1245 -69.83 38.73 32.18
C ILE A 1245 -70.28 39.59 33.36
N ILE A 1246 -71.30 40.43 33.16
CA ILE A 1246 -72.03 41.13 34.21
C ILE A 1246 -73.00 40.13 34.86
N ARG A 1247 -72.97 40.05 36.19
CA ARG A 1247 -73.86 39.23 37.03
C ARG A 1247 -74.66 40.14 37.98
#